data_AF-A0A945VZY2-F1
#
_entry.id   AF-A0A945VZY2-F1
#
_cell.length_a   1.000
_cell.length_b   1.000
_cell.length_c   1.000
_cell.angle_alpha   90.00
_cell.angle_beta   90.00
_cell.angle_gamma   90.00
#
_symmetry.space_group_name_H-M   'P 1'
#
loop_
_entity.id
_entity.type
_entity.pdbx_description
1 polymer ?
#
loop_
_entity_poly.entity_id
_entity_poly.type
_entity_poly.pdbx_seq_one_letter_code
_entity_poly.pdbx_strand_id
1 'polypeptide(L)'
;IAEANGASPIMYSGLEYSDSGVQAIRATMVLWALAGQLDVPGGRCFTMKENNFPLNREGHIPNPDVRKALGRERFPVYSAYRGESHAISLPESVLEGKPYPIRSLIILGGSIITSWPQPAIWRKTLNKLDFLVSIDRQLTADAAYADIVLPATTMYEIESYMTYGPIFRIREKIAEPVGESRNDFFILTELAKHLGYGHLYPANEEELLRQVLNGSGFTLEDVRNANGTVQIPTVLTEYKKWEKGLLRADGKPGFDTPTGKFEIASTILEEHGYDPLPVYTEPGEGPLSQPDLAEKFPLIFNSGSRVTTDFRSQHHGIPGLQKERPEPTVTINTLDAEARGIKSGDLVNIMTKRGTVTMCALVTDDIVQGAIDANMGGGGPVGPKKWQNCNVNELTDLQRYDPISGFPVYKTLLCEVVKVTERENTLGVDSGEYSDTAGMIESDSESQHIEKRIYLDHNATTPLDPEVRKIMLQFAENGHGNPSSIYTEGKDARFAVEAARRSVAQLLNCTARRITFTGSGSEANNLAIKGVAFANWDSRNHIITTSIEHPSVIETCQWLERHGFTVTYLEIGKTKKLNPDDLKSAITEKTCLVSVMMANNETGSINPIADLVKIVKERNVLFHSDCVQAIGKIPIDVEALGADLLTMSGHKLYGPKGIGALYIRKGVVLEPLISGGKQENGMR
;
A
#
# COMPACT_ATOMS: atom_id res chain seq x y z
N ILE A 1 -32.36 7.93 3.51
CA ILE A 1 -31.71 6.93 2.61
C ILE A 1 -32.51 5.63 2.60
N ALA A 2 -32.74 4.97 3.74
CA ALA A 2 -33.51 3.71 3.79
C ALA A 2 -34.95 3.83 3.24
N GLU A 3 -35.61 4.96 3.51
CA GLU A 3 -36.99 5.22 3.04
C GLU A 3 -37.07 5.73 1.58
N ALA A 4 -35.93 5.94 0.90
CA ALA A 4 -35.93 6.47 -0.46
C ALA A 4 -36.25 5.37 -1.49
N ASN A 5 -37.05 5.71 -2.50
CA ASN A 5 -37.33 4.88 -3.68
C ASN A 5 -36.13 4.87 -4.65
N GLY A 6 -34.97 4.44 -4.15
CA GLY A 6 -33.68 4.52 -4.83
C GLY A 6 -32.84 5.71 -4.35
N ALA A 7 -31.64 5.42 -3.87
CA ALA A 7 -30.63 6.43 -3.56
C ALA A 7 -29.24 5.91 -3.93
N SER A 8 -28.49 6.65 -4.73
CA SER A 8 -27.12 6.30 -5.11
C SER A 8 -26.14 7.35 -4.62
N PRO A 9 -25.03 6.97 -3.95
CA PRO A 9 -24.00 7.91 -3.56
C PRO A 9 -23.17 8.23 -4.81
N ILE A 10 -23.15 9.50 -5.22
CA ILE A 10 -22.24 9.98 -6.26
C ILE A 10 -20.96 10.43 -5.57
N MET A 11 -19.95 9.56 -5.60
CA MET A 11 -18.64 9.83 -5.01
C MET A 11 -17.61 10.11 -6.11
N TYR A 12 -16.75 11.09 -5.85
CA TYR A 12 -15.55 11.39 -6.63
C TYR A 12 -14.32 11.32 -5.71
N SER A 13 -13.19 11.86 -6.16
CA SER A 13 -11.89 11.86 -5.45
C SER A 13 -11.81 12.75 -4.21
N GLY A 14 -12.93 13.14 -3.60
CA GLY A 14 -12.92 14.05 -2.45
C GLY A 14 -12.48 13.37 -1.16
N LEU A 15 -13.07 12.21 -0.85
CA LEU A 15 -12.86 11.51 0.42
C LEU A 15 -11.47 10.86 0.50
N GLU A 16 -10.92 10.42 -0.63
CA GLU A 16 -9.62 9.72 -0.70
C GLU A 16 -8.41 10.58 -0.33
N TYR A 17 -8.53 11.92 -0.35
CA TYR A 17 -7.43 12.86 -0.05
C TYR A 17 -7.36 13.28 1.42
N SER A 18 -7.78 12.41 2.34
CA SER A 18 -7.72 12.59 3.79
C SER A 18 -7.03 11.39 4.43
N ASP A 19 -6.61 11.52 5.69
CA ASP A 19 -5.95 10.45 6.44
C ASP A 19 -6.87 9.28 6.84
N SER A 20 -8.17 9.41 6.57
CA SER A 20 -9.18 8.37 6.79
C SER A 20 -9.95 8.01 5.51
N GLY A 21 -9.40 8.32 4.33
CA GLY A 21 -10.10 8.19 3.06
C GLY A 21 -10.67 6.80 2.79
N VAL A 22 -9.91 5.74 3.06
CA VAL A 22 -10.41 4.36 2.91
C VAL A 22 -11.56 4.10 3.87
N GLN A 23 -11.44 4.51 5.14
CA GLN A 23 -12.48 4.26 6.14
C GLN A 23 -13.76 5.08 5.87
N ALA A 24 -13.64 6.32 5.41
CA ALA A 24 -14.78 7.17 5.04
C ALA A 24 -15.57 6.60 3.85
N ILE A 25 -14.87 6.14 2.82
CA ILE A 25 -15.49 5.49 1.66
C ILE A 25 -16.19 4.19 2.10
N ARG A 26 -15.53 3.39 2.95
CA ARG A 26 -16.13 2.16 3.48
C ARG A 26 -17.38 2.44 4.31
N ALA A 27 -17.34 3.41 5.22
CA ALA A 27 -18.49 3.82 6.01
C ALA A 27 -19.68 4.22 5.12
N THR A 28 -19.41 4.99 4.07
CA THR A 28 -20.42 5.41 3.09
C THR A 28 -21.02 4.19 2.37
N MET A 29 -20.20 3.27 1.85
CA MET A 29 -20.71 2.07 1.16
C MET A 29 -21.48 1.14 2.10
N VAL A 30 -21.04 0.99 3.36
CA VAL A 30 -21.75 0.21 4.38
C VAL A 30 -23.13 0.80 4.68
N LEU A 31 -23.23 2.13 4.80
CA LEU A 31 -24.51 2.79 5.03
C LEU A 31 -25.51 2.51 3.89
N TRP A 32 -25.04 2.54 2.63
CA TRP A 32 -25.88 2.22 1.48
C TRP A 32 -26.28 0.75 1.42
N ALA A 33 -25.39 -0.16 1.81
CA ALA A 33 -25.70 -1.58 1.96
C ALA A 33 -26.80 -1.82 3.00
N LEU A 34 -26.64 -1.25 4.19
CA LEU A 34 -27.60 -1.38 5.29
C LEU A 34 -28.95 -0.75 4.96
N ALA A 35 -28.95 0.34 4.19
CA ALA A 35 -30.17 1.00 3.72
C ALA A 35 -30.90 0.23 2.60
N GLY A 36 -30.38 -0.92 2.14
CA GLY A 36 -30.99 -1.70 1.06
C GLY A 36 -30.85 -1.06 -0.32
N GLN A 37 -29.90 -0.15 -0.50
CA GLN A 37 -29.73 0.65 -1.73
C GLN A 37 -28.67 0.09 -2.69
N LEU A 38 -28.17 -1.13 -2.43
CA LEU A 38 -27.26 -1.83 -3.35
C LEU A 38 -28.02 -2.58 -4.41
N ASP A 39 -27.74 -2.24 -5.66
CA ASP A 39 -28.23 -2.90 -6.85
C ASP A 39 -29.75 -2.94 -6.96
N VAL A 40 -30.40 -1.81 -6.68
CA VAL A 40 -31.85 -1.57 -6.79
C VAL A 40 -32.13 -0.39 -7.74
N PRO A 41 -33.37 -0.24 -8.27
CA PRO A 41 -33.71 0.93 -9.09
C PRO A 41 -33.41 2.24 -8.35
N GLY A 42 -32.69 3.16 -9.01
CA GLY A 42 -32.23 4.44 -8.42
C GLY A 42 -31.14 4.32 -7.35
N GLY A 43 -30.74 3.10 -6.98
CA GLY A 43 -29.68 2.81 -6.03
C GLY A 43 -28.28 2.75 -6.66
N ARG A 44 -27.31 2.27 -5.89
CA ARG A 44 -25.94 2.00 -6.39
C ARG A 44 -25.92 0.68 -7.14
N CYS A 45 -26.02 0.73 -8.46
CA CYS A 45 -26.04 -0.46 -9.31
C CYS A 45 -24.65 -0.98 -9.66
N PHE A 46 -24.54 -2.30 -9.81
CA PHE A 46 -23.42 -2.96 -10.50
C PHE A 46 -23.72 -3.07 -11.99
N THR A 47 -22.72 -2.84 -12.83
CA THR A 47 -22.87 -2.94 -14.30
C THR A 47 -23.07 -4.39 -14.72
N MET A 48 -23.95 -4.65 -15.70
CA MET A 48 -24.04 -5.97 -16.36
C MET A 48 -22.75 -6.23 -17.14
N LYS A 49 -22.11 -7.38 -16.95
CA LYS A 49 -20.81 -7.69 -17.58
C LYS A 49 -20.97 -7.75 -19.11
N GLU A 50 -22.09 -8.31 -19.56
CA GLU A 50 -22.54 -8.46 -20.94
C GLU A 50 -22.73 -7.12 -21.66
N ASN A 51 -22.92 -6.03 -20.91
CA ASN A 51 -23.06 -4.69 -21.47
C ASN A 51 -21.71 -3.96 -21.58
N ASN A 52 -20.58 -4.65 -21.44
CA ASN A 52 -19.25 -4.10 -21.70
C ASN A 52 -18.66 -4.74 -22.95
N PHE A 53 -18.16 -3.91 -23.86
CA PHE A 53 -17.50 -4.37 -25.06
C PHE A 53 -16.24 -5.16 -24.70
N PRO A 54 -16.09 -6.41 -25.15
CA PRO A 54 -14.91 -7.22 -24.87
C PRO A 54 -13.70 -6.68 -25.63
N LEU A 55 -12.60 -6.46 -24.91
CA LEU A 55 -11.31 -6.09 -25.49
C LEU A 55 -10.33 -7.23 -25.29
N ASN A 56 -9.63 -7.61 -26.35
CA ASN A 56 -8.56 -8.58 -26.23
C ASN A 56 -7.44 -8.02 -25.34
N ARG A 57 -7.05 -8.80 -24.32
CA ARG A 57 -5.91 -8.52 -23.46
C ARG A 57 -4.93 -9.69 -23.41
N GLU A 58 -5.07 -10.67 -24.32
CA GLU A 58 -4.09 -11.73 -24.48
C GLU A 58 -2.70 -11.13 -24.76
N GLY A 59 -1.67 -11.69 -24.11
CA GLY A 59 -0.30 -11.17 -24.17
C GLY A 59 0.04 -10.14 -23.08
N HIS A 60 -0.92 -9.64 -22.30
CA HIS A 60 -0.61 -8.83 -21.13
C HIS A 60 0.09 -9.68 -20.07
N ILE A 61 1.30 -9.27 -19.67
CA ILE A 61 2.09 -9.97 -18.67
C ILE A 61 1.69 -9.45 -17.28
N PRO A 62 1.26 -10.32 -16.35
CA PRO A 62 0.99 -9.90 -14.98
C PRO A 62 2.30 -9.48 -14.29
N ASN A 63 2.21 -8.74 -13.18
CA ASN A 63 3.40 -8.44 -12.39
C ASN A 63 4.13 -9.75 -12.02
N PRO A 64 5.41 -9.91 -12.41
CA PRO A 64 6.13 -11.16 -12.24
C PRO A 64 6.39 -11.51 -10.77
N ASP A 65 6.46 -10.51 -9.88
CA ASP A 65 6.58 -10.74 -8.44
C ASP A 65 6.07 -9.54 -7.63
N VAL A 66 4.79 -9.57 -7.25
CA VAL A 66 4.16 -8.54 -6.41
C VAL A 66 4.89 -8.38 -5.06
N ARG A 67 5.65 -9.39 -4.60
CA ARG A 67 6.40 -9.28 -3.34
C ARG A 67 7.50 -8.23 -3.40
N LYS A 68 7.99 -7.93 -4.60
CA LYS A 68 8.98 -6.88 -4.88
C LYS A 68 8.33 -5.54 -5.22
N ALA A 69 7.02 -5.37 -5.08
CA ALA A 69 6.39 -4.07 -5.29
C ALA A 69 6.91 -3.08 -4.24
N LEU A 70 7.41 -1.92 -4.71
CA LEU A 70 7.89 -0.87 -3.84
C LEU A 70 6.75 -0.36 -2.95
N GLY A 71 7.01 -0.08 -1.68
CA GLY A 71 5.99 0.37 -0.73
C GLY A 71 5.02 -0.71 -0.26
N ARG A 72 5.12 -1.97 -0.72
CA ARG A 72 4.32 -3.10 -0.22
C ARG A 72 4.42 -3.25 1.29
N GLU A 73 5.59 -3.01 1.85
CA GLU A 73 5.81 -3.14 3.29
C GLU A 73 4.96 -2.15 4.10
N ARG A 74 4.81 -0.93 3.55
CA ARG A 74 4.04 0.17 4.14
C ARG A 74 2.54 0.07 3.81
N PHE A 75 2.19 -0.39 2.61
CA PHE A 75 0.82 -0.45 2.08
C PHE A 75 0.46 -1.83 1.52
N PRO A 76 0.44 -2.88 2.36
CA PRO A 76 0.26 -4.25 1.87
C PRO A 76 -1.13 -4.49 1.25
N VAL A 77 -2.17 -3.80 1.73
CA VAL A 77 -3.52 -3.88 1.15
C VAL A 77 -3.57 -3.26 -0.24
N TYR A 78 -2.92 -2.10 -0.44
CA TYR A 78 -2.78 -1.49 -1.77
C TYR A 78 -2.12 -2.48 -2.74
N SER A 79 -0.97 -3.05 -2.37
CA SER A 79 -0.25 -3.98 -3.24
C SER A 79 -1.04 -5.27 -3.49
N ALA A 80 -1.83 -5.76 -2.52
CA ALA A 80 -2.67 -6.93 -2.69
C ALA A 80 -3.80 -6.70 -3.72
N TYR A 81 -4.40 -5.50 -3.76
CA TYR A 81 -5.46 -5.17 -4.71
C TYR A 81 -4.95 -4.68 -6.07
N ARG A 82 -3.83 -3.95 -6.09
CA ARG A 82 -3.30 -3.30 -7.29
C ARG A 82 -2.28 -4.17 -8.02
N GLY A 83 -1.53 -5.01 -7.30
CA GLY A 83 -0.41 -5.74 -7.88
C GLY A 83 0.71 -4.83 -8.38
N GLU A 84 0.81 -3.60 -7.87
CA GLU A 84 1.70 -2.53 -8.37
C GLU A 84 2.51 -1.92 -7.21
N SER A 85 3.63 -1.28 -7.56
CA SER A 85 4.45 -0.48 -6.65
C SER A 85 3.73 0.82 -6.27
N HIS A 86 3.85 1.23 -5.00
CA HIS A 86 3.32 2.51 -4.53
C HIS A 86 4.34 3.63 -4.72
N ALA A 87 3.98 4.65 -5.50
CA ALA A 87 4.91 5.71 -5.92
C ALA A 87 5.47 6.57 -4.78
N ILE A 88 4.76 6.70 -3.64
CA ILE A 88 5.25 7.47 -2.47
C ILE A 88 6.60 6.99 -1.93
N SER A 89 6.95 5.73 -2.18
CA SER A 89 8.21 5.13 -1.73
C SER A 89 9.36 5.31 -2.75
N LEU A 90 9.08 5.92 -3.91
CA LEU A 90 10.09 6.15 -4.94
C LEU A 90 11.25 7.03 -4.46
N PRO A 91 11.03 8.14 -3.72
CA PRO A 91 12.13 8.95 -3.20
C PRO A 91 13.11 8.16 -2.33
N GLU A 92 12.61 7.35 -1.38
CA GLU A 92 13.44 6.52 -0.50
C GLU A 92 14.28 5.50 -1.32
N SER A 93 13.67 4.89 -2.33
CA SER A 93 14.35 3.92 -3.20
C SER A 93 15.45 4.54 -4.07
N VAL A 94 15.24 5.75 -4.59
CA VAL A 94 16.21 6.42 -5.46
C VAL A 94 17.31 7.12 -4.64
N LEU A 95 16.92 7.83 -3.56
CA LEU A 95 17.83 8.65 -2.77
C LEU A 95 18.66 7.81 -1.79
N GLU A 96 18.06 6.80 -1.17
CA GLU A 96 18.68 6.01 -0.10
C GLU A 96 18.96 4.56 -0.51
N GLY A 97 18.42 4.09 -1.65
CA GLY A 97 18.57 2.72 -2.09
C GLY A 97 17.73 1.71 -1.31
N LYS A 98 16.70 2.17 -0.57
CA LYS A 98 15.87 1.34 0.30
C LYS A 98 14.44 1.16 -0.28
N PRO A 99 13.86 -0.06 -0.22
CA PRO A 99 14.47 -1.33 0.18
C PRO A 99 15.45 -1.89 -0.86
N TYR A 100 15.46 -1.32 -2.06
CA TYR A 100 16.45 -1.58 -3.11
C TYR A 100 16.56 -0.33 -4.00
N PRO A 101 17.67 -0.13 -4.74
CA PRO A 101 17.87 1.05 -5.57
C PRO A 101 17.03 1.01 -6.84
N ILE A 102 16.28 2.08 -7.10
CA ILE A 102 15.75 2.41 -8.43
C ILE A 102 16.69 3.43 -9.07
N ARG A 103 17.16 3.11 -10.28
CA ARG A 103 18.17 3.91 -11.00
C ARG A 103 17.65 4.54 -12.27
N SER A 104 16.54 4.04 -12.81
CA SER A 104 15.99 4.55 -14.06
C SER A 104 14.48 4.63 -14.00
N LEU A 105 13.91 5.62 -14.70
CA LEU A 105 12.48 5.87 -14.74
C LEU A 105 12.05 6.30 -16.14
N ILE A 106 10.87 5.84 -16.57
CA ILE A 106 10.18 6.38 -17.75
C ILE A 106 8.91 7.05 -17.24
N ILE A 107 8.78 8.35 -17.45
CA ILE A 107 7.57 9.12 -17.17
C ILE A 107 6.80 9.23 -18.48
N LEU A 108 5.59 8.64 -18.51
CA LEU A 108 4.71 8.69 -19.67
C LEU A 108 3.43 9.45 -19.32
N GLY A 109 3.20 10.60 -19.96
CA GLY A 109 1.98 11.40 -19.82
C GLY A 109 1.70 11.83 -18.38
N GLY A 110 2.75 12.13 -17.62
CA GLY A 110 2.70 12.39 -16.18
C GLY A 110 3.54 13.60 -15.78
N SER A 111 3.19 14.19 -14.63
CA SER A 111 3.89 15.36 -14.07
C SER A 111 4.06 15.17 -12.55
N ILE A 112 5.07 14.41 -12.14
CA ILE A 112 5.34 13.99 -10.76
C ILE A 112 5.57 15.20 -9.86
N ILE A 113 6.42 16.14 -10.26
CA ILE A 113 6.77 17.34 -9.47
C ILE A 113 5.53 18.20 -9.17
N THR A 114 4.57 18.28 -10.10
CA THR A 114 3.34 19.07 -9.88
C THR A 114 2.22 18.27 -9.24
N SER A 115 2.32 16.94 -9.18
CA SER A 115 1.24 16.06 -8.71
C SER A 115 1.41 15.57 -7.27
N TRP A 116 2.65 15.43 -6.80
CA TRP A 116 2.93 14.88 -5.47
C TRP A 116 3.30 15.95 -4.44
N PRO A 117 3.11 15.67 -3.14
CA PRO A 117 3.49 16.59 -2.07
C PRO A 117 4.99 16.85 -2.05
N GLN A 118 5.36 18.03 -1.54
CA GLN A 118 6.74 18.47 -1.34
C GLN A 118 7.59 18.35 -2.63
N PRO A 119 7.27 19.12 -3.69
CA PRO A 119 7.94 19.04 -5.00
C PRO A 119 9.48 19.00 -4.95
N ALA A 120 10.10 19.67 -3.97
CA ALA A 120 11.55 19.65 -3.74
C ALA A 120 12.14 18.23 -3.62
N ILE A 121 11.47 17.30 -2.92
CA ILE A 121 11.98 15.92 -2.79
C ILE A 121 11.94 15.18 -4.13
N TRP A 122 10.95 15.46 -4.96
CA TRP A 122 10.82 14.87 -6.29
C TRP A 122 11.86 15.43 -7.25
N ARG A 123 12.19 16.72 -7.17
CA ARG A 123 13.31 17.30 -7.92
C ARG A 123 14.63 16.60 -7.56
N LYS A 124 14.92 16.41 -6.27
CA LYS A 124 16.10 15.66 -5.80
C LYS A 124 16.08 14.21 -6.30
N THR A 125 14.91 13.57 -6.24
CA THR A 125 14.69 12.19 -6.68
C THR A 125 15.00 12.04 -8.17
N LEU A 126 14.36 12.85 -9.03
CA LEU A 126 14.57 12.77 -10.48
C LEU A 126 16.02 13.09 -10.86
N ASN A 127 16.66 14.06 -10.19
CA ASN A 127 18.05 14.43 -10.43
C ASN A 127 19.08 13.35 -9.98
N LYS A 128 18.66 12.38 -9.15
CA LYS A 128 19.53 11.31 -8.63
C LYS A 128 19.46 10.03 -9.48
N LEU A 129 18.50 9.93 -10.40
CA LEU A 129 18.42 8.81 -11.33
C LEU A 129 19.66 8.76 -12.24
N ASP A 130 20.10 7.55 -12.56
CA ASP A 130 21.15 7.32 -13.56
C ASP A 130 20.62 7.56 -14.98
N PHE A 131 19.31 7.40 -15.19
CA PHE A 131 18.67 7.61 -16.49
C PHE A 131 17.16 7.90 -16.37
N LEU A 132 16.69 9.00 -16.96
CA LEU A 132 15.29 9.42 -16.98
C LEU A 132 14.82 9.73 -18.41
N VAL A 133 13.70 9.12 -18.80
CA VAL A 133 13.01 9.44 -20.06
C VAL A 133 11.66 10.09 -19.74
N SER A 134 11.37 11.22 -20.38
CA SER A 134 10.07 11.88 -20.33
C SER A 134 9.37 11.78 -21.68
N ILE A 135 8.24 11.09 -21.75
CA ILE A 135 7.39 10.96 -22.93
C ILE A 135 6.11 11.75 -22.67
N ASP A 136 5.97 12.92 -23.28
CA ASP A 136 4.83 13.80 -23.02
C ASP A 136 4.48 14.66 -24.25
N ARG A 137 3.27 15.22 -24.22
CA ARG A 137 2.71 16.12 -25.23
C ARG A 137 3.16 17.56 -25.00
N GLN A 138 3.52 17.88 -23.76
CA GLN A 138 4.01 19.20 -23.35
C GLN A 138 5.25 19.05 -22.48
N LEU A 139 6.09 20.09 -22.44
CA LEU A 139 7.19 20.12 -21.49
C LEU A 139 6.62 20.19 -20.07
N THR A 140 6.77 19.12 -19.30
CA THR A 140 6.42 19.09 -17.88
C THR A 140 7.59 19.62 -17.04
N ALA A 141 7.36 19.84 -15.75
CA ALA A 141 8.47 20.17 -14.84
C ALA A 141 9.48 19.01 -14.73
N ASP A 142 9.03 17.76 -14.93
CA ASP A 142 9.87 16.56 -14.86
C ASP A 142 10.83 16.48 -16.04
N ALA A 143 10.40 16.94 -17.23
CA ALA A 143 11.21 16.92 -18.45
C ALA A 143 12.54 17.70 -18.31
N ALA A 144 12.61 18.67 -17.39
CA ALA A 144 13.84 19.39 -17.09
C ALA A 144 14.95 18.52 -16.46
N TYR A 145 14.59 17.35 -15.94
CA TYR A 145 15.52 16.38 -15.33
C TYR A 145 15.77 15.17 -16.23
N ALA A 146 15.07 15.07 -17.37
CA ALA A 146 15.17 13.91 -18.24
C ALA A 146 16.42 13.97 -19.13
N ASP A 147 17.10 12.84 -19.27
CA ASP A 147 18.17 12.66 -20.25
C ASP A 147 17.62 12.66 -21.68
N ILE A 148 16.40 12.14 -21.84
CA ILE A 148 15.70 12.08 -23.11
C ILE A 148 14.27 12.57 -22.95
N VAL A 149 13.89 13.55 -23.76
CA VAL A 149 12.50 13.99 -23.92
C VAL A 149 12.00 13.52 -25.28
N LEU A 150 10.90 12.75 -25.30
CA LEU A 150 10.29 12.24 -26.51
C LEU A 150 8.90 12.86 -26.72
N PRO A 151 8.64 13.53 -27.86
CA PRO A 151 7.36 14.18 -28.12
C PRO A 151 6.27 13.16 -28.43
N ALA A 152 5.22 13.13 -27.60
CA ALA A 152 4.05 12.30 -27.81
C ALA A 152 2.96 13.04 -28.59
N THR A 153 2.24 12.33 -29.46
CA THR A 153 1.07 12.88 -30.16
C THR A 153 -0.12 13.10 -29.22
N THR A 154 -0.93 14.10 -29.53
CA THR A 154 -2.28 14.23 -29.01
C THR A 154 -3.20 13.13 -29.56
N MET A 155 -4.37 13.00 -28.94
CA MET A 155 -5.41 12.06 -29.39
C MET A 155 -6.07 12.46 -30.71
N TYR A 156 -5.77 13.66 -31.23
CA TYR A 156 -6.25 14.16 -32.52
C TYR A 156 -5.36 13.73 -33.69
N GLU A 157 -4.12 13.32 -33.39
CA GLU A 157 -3.07 13.06 -34.38
C GLU A 157 -2.86 11.56 -34.67
N ILE A 158 -3.65 10.69 -34.03
CA ILE A 158 -3.53 9.23 -34.11
C ILE A 158 -4.87 8.60 -34.44
N GLU A 159 -4.83 7.46 -35.14
CA GLU A 159 -5.97 6.53 -35.18
C GLU A 159 -5.90 5.64 -33.93
N SER A 160 -7.00 5.53 -33.20
CA SER A 160 -7.08 4.72 -31.97
C SER A 160 -8.50 4.21 -31.75
N TYR A 161 -8.84 3.75 -30.55
CA TYR A 161 -10.17 3.26 -30.22
C TYR A 161 -10.64 3.72 -28.85
N MET A 162 -11.95 3.61 -28.64
CA MET A 162 -12.65 3.94 -27.41
C MET A 162 -13.74 2.91 -27.16
N THR A 163 -13.98 2.60 -25.89
CA THR A 163 -15.14 1.80 -25.48
C THR A 163 -16.04 2.57 -24.53
N TYR A 164 -17.35 2.43 -24.73
CA TYR A 164 -18.37 3.05 -23.90
C TYR A 164 -19.46 2.03 -23.60
N GLY A 165 -19.33 1.33 -22.48
CA GLY A 165 -20.18 0.18 -22.19
C GLY A 165 -20.14 -0.80 -23.36
N PRO A 166 -21.25 -1.05 -24.07
CA PRO A 166 -21.33 -2.05 -25.15
C PRO A 166 -20.82 -1.54 -26.51
N ILE A 167 -20.34 -0.30 -26.59
CA ILE A 167 -19.93 0.34 -27.84
C ILE A 167 -18.41 0.28 -27.98
N PHE A 168 -17.94 -0.10 -29.17
CA PHE A 168 -16.58 0.14 -29.63
C PHE A 168 -16.61 1.17 -30.74
N ARG A 169 -15.70 2.15 -30.66
CA ARG A 169 -15.58 3.23 -31.63
C ARG A 169 -14.13 3.48 -31.99
N ILE A 170 -13.84 3.55 -33.29
CA ILE A 170 -12.59 4.07 -33.81
C ILE A 170 -12.54 5.57 -33.51
N ARG A 171 -11.46 6.00 -32.86
CA ARG A 171 -11.08 7.39 -32.78
C ARG A 171 -10.30 7.71 -34.05
N GLU A 172 -10.96 8.41 -34.96
CA GLU A 172 -10.38 8.84 -36.22
C GLU A 172 -9.29 9.88 -35.98
N LYS A 173 -8.23 9.77 -36.79
CA LYS A 173 -7.20 10.78 -36.89
C LYS A 173 -7.78 12.02 -37.57
N ILE A 174 -7.66 13.19 -36.93
CA ILE A 174 -8.19 14.46 -37.46
C ILE A 174 -7.10 15.45 -37.87
N ALA A 175 -5.85 15.21 -37.47
CA ALA A 175 -4.68 16.00 -37.82
C ALA A 175 -3.47 15.10 -38.05
N GLU A 176 -2.50 15.56 -38.85
CA GLU A 176 -1.20 14.88 -38.93
C GLU A 176 -0.37 15.20 -37.67
N PRO A 177 0.46 14.25 -37.18
CA PRO A 177 1.40 14.50 -36.11
C PRO A 177 2.24 15.76 -36.36
N VAL A 178 2.28 16.65 -35.38
CA VAL A 178 3.05 17.89 -35.46
C VAL A 178 4.53 17.60 -35.19
N GLY A 179 5.40 18.08 -36.07
CA GLY A 179 6.85 17.92 -35.95
C GLY A 179 7.27 16.46 -36.02
N GLU A 180 8.09 16.02 -35.06
CA GLU A 180 8.55 14.63 -34.92
C GLU A 180 7.76 13.86 -33.85
N SER A 181 6.58 14.36 -33.46
CA SER A 181 5.75 13.68 -32.47
C SER A 181 5.31 12.31 -32.95
N ARG A 182 5.28 11.35 -32.02
CA ARG A 182 4.84 9.97 -32.30
C ARG A 182 3.84 9.51 -31.25
N ASN A 183 3.00 8.56 -31.66
CA ASN A 183 2.10 7.86 -30.75
C ASN A 183 2.91 7.19 -29.61
N ASP A 184 2.54 7.50 -28.38
CA ASP A 184 3.23 7.06 -27.16
C ASP A 184 3.32 5.54 -27.05
N PHE A 185 2.27 4.82 -27.46
CA PHE A 185 2.29 3.36 -27.54
C PHE A 185 3.41 2.87 -28.47
N PHE A 186 3.53 3.45 -29.67
CA PHE A 186 4.54 3.02 -30.65
C PHE A 186 5.96 3.50 -30.35
N ILE A 187 6.13 4.51 -29.48
CA ILE A 187 7.43 4.82 -28.87
C ILE A 187 7.86 3.64 -27.98
N LEU A 188 6.95 3.13 -27.14
CA LEU A 188 7.24 1.99 -26.27
C LEU A 188 7.42 0.67 -27.03
N THR A 189 6.67 0.43 -28.12
CA THR A 189 6.89 -0.78 -28.92
C THR A 189 8.23 -0.76 -29.67
N GLU A 190 8.70 0.41 -30.10
CA GLU A 190 10.03 0.54 -30.70
C GLU A 190 11.13 0.25 -29.67
N LEU A 191 10.96 0.70 -28.41
CA LEU A 191 11.84 0.31 -27.33
C LEU A 191 11.81 -1.21 -27.10
N ALA A 192 10.62 -1.81 -27.04
CA ALA A 192 10.47 -3.26 -26.88
C ALA A 192 11.16 -4.05 -28.00
N LYS A 193 11.09 -3.56 -29.25
CA LYS A 193 11.80 -4.12 -30.40
C LYS A 193 13.32 -4.11 -30.22
N HIS A 194 13.89 -2.99 -29.78
CA HIS A 194 15.33 -2.91 -29.49
C HIS A 194 15.76 -3.80 -28.31
N LEU A 195 14.85 -4.10 -27.40
CA LEU A 195 15.05 -5.05 -26.30
C LEU A 195 14.81 -6.52 -26.70
N GLY A 196 14.42 -6.80 -27.96
CA GLY A 196 14.16 -8.15 -28.47
C GLY A 196 12.73 -8.67 -28.26
N TYR A 197 11.83 -7.85 -27.71
CA TYR A 197 10.43 -8.19 -27.40
C TYR A 197 9.41 -7.62 -28.39
N GLY A 198 9.85 -6.96 -29.47
CA GLY A 198 8.95 -6.27 -30.41
C GLY A 198 7.90 -7.18 -31.05
N HIS A 199 8.18 -8.48 -31.20
CA HIS A 199 7.26 -9.48 -31.72
C HIS A 199 6.02 -9.72 -30.85
N LEU A 200 6.00 -9.22 -29.61
CA LEU A 200 4.87 -9.32 -28.68
C LEU A 200 3.86 -8.19 -28.84
N TYR A 201 4.17 -7.17 -29.64
CA TYR A 201 3.39 -5.94 -29.74
C TYR A 201 3.01 -5.64 -31.19
N PRO A 202 1.87 -4.99 -31.44
CA PRO A 202 1.47 -4.60 -32.79
C PRO A 202 2.43 -3.56 -33.35
N ALA A 203 2.72 -3.66 -34.65
CA ALA A 203 3.71 -2.81 -35.32
C ALA A 203 3.14 -1.46 -35.78
N ASN A 204 1.81 -1.33 -35.89
CA ASN A 204 1.12 -0.14 -36.37
C ASN A 204 -0.32 -0.07 -35.83
N GLU A 205 -1.01 1.05 -36.09
CA GLU A 205 -2.37 1.33 -35.59
C GLU A 205 -3.39 0.29 -36.09
N GLU A 206 -3.27 -0.18 -37.33
CA GLU A 206 -4.17 -1.18 -37.88
C GLU A 206 -4.03 -2.53 -37.16
N GLU A 207 -2.80 -3.00 -36.95
CA GLU A 207 -2.54 -4.21 -36.17
C GLU A 207 -3.04 -4.09 -34.74
N LEU A 208 -2.88 -2.92 -34.11
CA LEU A 208 -3.39 -2.66 -32.77
C LEU A 208 -4.92 -2.80 -32.72
N LEU A 209 -5.64 -2.18 -33.66
CA LEU A 209 -7.09 -2.28 -33.73
C LEU A 209 -7.55 -3.72 -33.97
N ARG A 210 -6.88 -4.44 -34.88
CA ARG A 210 -7.18 -5.86 -35.14
C ARG A 210 -6.93 -6.72 -33.92
N GLN A 211 -5.83 -6.51 -33.22
CA GLN A 211 -5.49 -7.26 -32.01
C GLN A 211 -6.54 -7.03 -30.92
N VAL A 212 -6.94 -5.78 -30.68
CA VAL A 212 -7.92 -5.41 -29.66
C VAL A 212 -9.32 -5.95 -29.95
N LEU A 213 -9.72 -6.01 -31.22
CA LEU A 213 -11.00 -6.58 -31.68
C LEU A 213 -11.00 -8.11 -31.71
N ASN A 214 -9.84 -8.76 -31.62
CA ASN A 214 -9.79 -10.22 -31.65
C ASN A 214 -10.64 -10.82 -30.52
N GLY A 215 -11.50 -11.78 -30.87
CA GLY A 215 -12.45 -12.39 -29.93
C GLY A 215 -13.66 -11.51 -29.56
N SER A 216 -13.80 -10.29 -30.09
CA SER A 216 -14.95 -9.43 -29.80
C SER A 216 -16.21 -9.74 -30.63
N GLY A 217 -16.09 -10.61 -31.63
CA GLY A 217 -17.14 -10.89 -32.61
C GLY A 217 -17.25 -9.87 -33.75
N PHE A 218 -16.35 -8.88 -33.81
CA PHE A 218 -16.27 -7.89 -34.89
C PHE A 218 -14.87 -7.87 -35.48
N THR A 219 -14.77 -7.75 -36.80
CA THR A 219 -13.51 -7.44 -37.50
C THR A 219 -13.33 -5.93 -37.62
N LEU A 220 -12.11 -5.46 -37.88
CA LEU A 220 -11.87 -4.04 -38.14
C LEU A 220 -12.68 -3.54 -39.36
N GLU A 221 -12.85 -4.40 -40.36
CA GLU A 221 -13.68 -4.14 -41.54
C GLU A 221 -15.15 -3.92 -41.16
N ASP A 222 -15.72 -4.74 -40.27
CA ASP A 222 -17.08 -4.56 -39.77
C ASP A 222 -17.24 -3.19 -39.12
N VAL A 223 -16.25 -2.77 -38.32
CA VAL A 223 -16.27 -1.47 -37.65
C VAL A 223 -16.18 -0.31 -38.65
N ARG A 224 -15.27 -0.39 -39.63
CA ARG A 224 -15.12 0.64 -40.67
C ARG A 224 -16.38 0.74 -41.54
N ASN A 225 -16.99 -0.39 -41.92
CA ASN A 225 -18.24 -0.43 -42.68
C ASN A 225 -19.44 0.13 -41.89
N ALA A 226 -19.39 0.10 -40.56
CA ALA A 226 -20.38 0.70 -39.66
C ALA A 226 -20.04 2.16 -39.28
N ASN A 227 -19.32 2.88 -40.15
CA ASN A 227 -18.86 4.26 -39.91
C ASN A 227 -18.06 4.41 -38.62
N GLY A 228 -17.16 3.46 -38.37
CA GLY A 228 -16.22 3.49 -37.25
C GLY A 228 -16.82 3.13 -35.90
N THR A 229 -18.08 2.69 -35.82
CA THR A 229 -18.74 2.36 -34.54
C THR A 229 -19.55 1.07 -34.62
N VAL A 230 -19.29 0.14 -33.70
CA VAL A 230 -20.10 -1.07 -33.53
C VAL A 230 -20.57 -1.20 -32.10
N GLN A 231 -21.65 -1.95 -31.90
CA GLN A 231 -22.24 -2.19 -30.60
C GLN A 231 -22.60 -3.66 -30.45
N ILE A 232 -22.21 -4.27 -29.34
CA ILE A 232 -22.68 -5.62 -28.99
C ILE A 232 -24.15 -5.56 -28.54
N PRO A 233 -24.94 -6.65 -28.75
CA PRO A 233 -26.25 -6.77 -28.14
C PRO A 233 -26.18 -6.54 -26.62
N THR A 234 -27.13 -5.76 -26.09
CA THR A 234 -27.20 -5.47 -24.65
C THR A 234 -28.33 -6.23 -23.98
N VAL A 235 -28.15 -6.50 -22.70
CA VAL A 235 -29.20 -7.06 -21.84
C VAL A 235 -29.78 -5.97 -20.95
N LEU A 236 -31.06 -6.12 -20.59
CA LEU A 236 -31.71 -5.23 -19.64
C LEU A 236 -30.99 -5.26 -18.29
N THR A 237 -30.94 -4.12 -17.62
CA THR A 237 -30.34 -4.06 -16.28
C THR A 237 -31.16 -4.91 -15.33
N GLU A 238 -30.51 -5.93 -14.78
CA GLU A 238 -31.06 -6.69 -13.67
C GLU A 238 -30.70 -6.05 -12.33
N TYR A 239 -31.57 -6.20 -11.34
CA TYR A 239 -31.32 -5.76 -9.96
C TYR A 239 -31.07 -6.96 -9.06
N LYS A 240 -30.47 -6.69 -7.90
CA LYS A 240 -30.06 -7.67 -6.90
C LYS A 240 -29.24 -8.81 -7.52
N LYS A 241 -28.28 -8.45 -8.37
CA LYS A 241 -27.34 -9.38 -9.03
C LYS A 241 -26.61 -10.27 -8.04
N TRP A 242 -26.36 -9.76 -6.84
CA TRP A 242 -25.79 -10.54 -5.74
C TRP A 242 -26.72 -11.68 -5.29
N GLU A 243 -28.05 -11.54 -5.30
CA GLU A 243 -28.97 -12.66 -4.99
C GLU A 243 -28.98 -13.70 -6.12
N LYS A 244 -28.77 -13.25 -7.36
CA LYS A 244 -28.85 -14.08 -8.57
C LYS A 244 -27.54 -14.77 -8.96
N GLY A 245 -26.47 -14.49 -8.24
CA GLY A 245 -25.13 -15.01 -8.54
C GLY A 245 -24.48 -14.42 -9.78
N LEU A 246 -24.91 -13.23 -10.21
CA LEU A 246 -24.38 -12.55 -11.40
C LEU A 246 -23.11 -11.73 -11.13
N LEU A 247 -22.72 -11.56 -9.87
CA LEU A 247 -21.49 -10.81 -9.52
C LEU A 247 -20.25 -11.72 -9.49
N ARG A 248 -20.40 -12.93 -8.97
CA ARG A 248 -19.29 -13.87 -8.72
C ARG A 248 -18.95 -14.69 -9.95
N ALA A 249 -17.68 -15.03 -10.12
CA ALA A 249 -17.23 -15.88 -11.22
C ALA A 249 -17.74 -17.33 -11.12
N ASP A 250 -18.03 -17.81 -9.91
CA ASP A 250 -18.55 -19.16 -9.65
C ASP A 250 -20.08 -19.28 -9.83
N GLY A 251 -20.76 -18.20 -10.23
CA GLY A 251 -22.21 -18.16 -10.44
C GLY A 251 -23.05 -18.30 -9.16
N LYS A 252 -22.42 -18.34 -7.97
CA LYS A 252 -23.16 -18.46 -6.71
C LYS A 252 -23.71 -17.10 -6.26
N PRO A 253 -24.85 -17.05 -5.54
CA PRO A 253 -25.29 -15.84 -4.88
C PRO A 253 -24.21 -15.26 -3.97
N GLY A 254 -24.07 -13.95 -3.97
CA GLY A 254 -23.16 -13.20 -3.12
C GLY A 254 -22.37 -12.12 -3.86
N PHE A 255 -21.33 -11.66 -3.18
CA PHE A 255 -20.36 -10.69 -3.68
C PHE A 255 -19.03 -11.38 -3.96
N ASP A 256 -18.20 -10.76 -4.80
CA ASP A 256 -16.84 -11.24 -5.07
C ASP A 256 -15.90 -10.84 -3.93
N THR A 257 -16.16 -11.39 -2.75
CA THR A 257 -15.43 -11.19 -1.50
C THR A 257 -15.03 -12.55 -0.91
N PRO A 258 -14.02 -12.60 -0.03
CA PRO A 258 -13.59 -13.85 0.60
C PRO A 258 -14.72 -14.64 1.28
N THR A 259 -15.67 -13.94 1.91
CA THR A 259 -16.85 -14.57 2.56
C THR A 259 -18.02 -14.84 1.63
N GLY A 260 -18.00 -14.28 0.42
CA GLY A 260 -19.14 -14.24 -0.49
C GLY A 260 -20.27 -13.29 -0.07
N LYS A 261 -20.10 -12.52 1.00
CA LYS A 261 -21.08 -11.53 1.48
C LYS A 261 -20.57 -10.11 1.26
N PHE A 262 -21.45 -9.13 1.44
CA PHE A 262 -21.00 -7.75 1.58
C PHE A 262 -20.32 -7.60 2.94
N GLU A 263 -19.00 -7.38 2.93
CA GLU A 263 -18.18 -7.36 4.14
C GLU A 263 -18.24 -6.00 4.83
N ILE A 264 -19.20 -5.84 5.75
CA ILE A 264 -19.23 -4.70 6.69
C ILE A 264 -17.95 -4.69 7.52
N ALA A 265 -17.62 -5.85 8.11
CA ALA A 265 -16.30 -6.13 8.67
C ALA A 265 -15.44 -6.78 7.58
N SER A 266 -14.41 -6.09 7.11
CA SER A 266 -13.53 -6.58 6.04
C SER A 266 -12.56 -7.62 6.58
N THR A 267 -12.67 -8.83 6.05
CA THR A 267 -11.74 -9.91 6.37
C THR A 267 -10.33 -9.63 5.86
N ILE A 268 -10.20 -8.93 4.71
CA ILE A 268 -8.91 -8.56 4.13
C ILE A 268 -8.18 -7.54 5.01
N LEU A 269 -8.89 -6.53 5.52
CA LEU A 269 -8.28 -5.55 6.43
C LEU A 269 -7.88 -6.20 7.76
N GLU A 270 -8.75 -7.03 8.32
CA GLU A 270 -8.45 -7.80 9.54
C GLU A 270 -7.20 -8.66 9.36
N GLU A 271 -7.11 -9.34 8.22
CA GLU A 271 -5.99 -10.21 7.88
C GLU A 271 -4.65 -9.44 7.81
N HIS A 272 -4.70 -8.18 7.40
CA HIS A 272 -3.54 -7.27 7.36
C HIS A 272 -3.34 -6.42 8.63
N GLY A 273 -4.09 -6.67 9.71
CA GLY A 273 -3.92 -5.97 10.99
C GLY A 273 -4.48 -4.54 11.00
N TYR A 274 -5.48 -4.26 10.16
CA TYR A 274 -6.24 -3.00 10.19
C TYR A 274 -7.61 -3.22 10.84
N ASP A 275 -8.23 -2.14 11.32
CA ASP A 275 -9.59 -2.21 11.88
C ASP A 275 -10.58 -2.73 10.80
N PRO A 276 -11.23 -3.88 11.03
CA PRO A 276 -12.08 -4.50 10.03
C PRO A 276 -13.39 -3.75 9.85
N LEU A 277 -13.86 -3.00 10.85
CA LEU A 277 -15.02 -2.13 10.72
C LEU A 277 -14.59 -0.71 10.29
N PRO A 278 -15.47 0.06 9.62
CA PRO A 278 -15.24 1.48 9.43
C PRO A 278 -15.07 2.17 10.79
N VAL A 279 -13.98 2.91 10.94
CA VAL A 279 -13.66 3.68 12.15
C VAL A 279 -13.37 5.12 11.77
N TYR A 280 -13.79 6.05 12.64
CA TYR A 280 -13.38 7.45 12.54
C TYR A 280 -12.03 7.63 13.24
N THR A 281 -11.10 8.26 12.53
CA THR A 281 -9.81 8.70 13.06
C THR A 281 -9.78 10.21 12.90
N GLU A 282 -9.53 10.92 14.00
CA GLU A 282 -9.35 12.37 13.97
C GLU A 282 -8.20 12.72 13.03
N PRO A 283 -8.36 13.73 12.14
CA PRO A 283 -7.26 14.20 11.32
C PRO A 283 -6.11 14.60 12.20
N GLY A 284 -4.98 13.91 12.10
CA GLY A 284 -3.81 14.20 12.95
C GLY A 284 -3.11 15.53 12.64
N GLU A 285 -3.60 16.31 11.67
CA GLU A 285 -3.33 17.75 11.54
C GLU A 285 -4.67 18.47 11.43
N GLY A 286 -5.23 18.81 12.58
CA GLY A 286 -6.51 19.51 12.69
C GLY A 286 -6.63 20.21 14.05
N PRO A 287 -7.68 21.02 14.25
CA PRO A 287 -7.84 21.81 15.46
C PRO A 287 -7.93 20.99 16.75
N LEU A 288 -8.47 19.76 16.67
CA LEU A 288 -8.58 18.87 17.83
C LEU A 288 -7.29 18.11 18.13
N SER A 289 -6.57 17.69 17.08
CA SER A 289 -5.33 16.92 17.23
C SER A 289 -4.10 17.78 17.50
N GLN A 290 -4.09 19.03 17.02
CA GLN A 290 -2.98 19.97 17.17
C GLN A 290 -3.50 21.39 17.46
N PRO A 291 -4.05 21.66 18.66
CA PRO A 291 -4.61 22.96 19.00
C PRO A 291 -3.58 24.10 18.89
N ASP A 292 -2.35 23.90 19.36
CA ASP A 292 -1.27 24.91 19.28
C ASP A 292 -0.90 25.27 17.84
N LEU A 293 -1.01 24.30 16.91
CA LEU A 293 -0.78 24.55 15.50
C LEU A 293 -1.97 25.29 14.88
N ALA A 294 -3.20 24.95 15.28
CA ALA A 294 -4.41 25.60 14.82
C ALA A 294 -4.54 27.06 15.30
N GLU A 295 -3.94 27.42 16.44
CA GLU A 295 -3.84 28.84 16.84
C GLU A 295 -2.99 29.65 15.83
N LYS A 296 -1.95 29.04 15.26
CA LYS A 296 -1.07 29.67 14.26
C LYS A 296 -1.63 29.60 12.84
N PHE A 297 -2.36 28.53 12.55
CA PHE A 297 -2.90 28.19 11.24
C PHE A 297 -4.38 27.82 11.39
N PRO A 298 -5.27 28.79 11.59
CA PRO A 298 -6.65 28.56 12.02
C PRO A 298 -7.60 28.08 10.92
N LEU A 299 -7.17 28.05 9.66
CA LEU A 299 -8.01 27.63 8.53
C LEU A 299 -7.65 26.21 8.09
N ILE A 300 -8.67 25.44 7.72
CA ILE A 300 -8.50 24.14 7.08
C ILE A 300 -8.12 24.34 5.60
N PHE A 301 -6.94 23.87 5.25
CA PHE A 301 -6.44 23.82 3.89
C PHE A 301 -7.04 22.65 3.13
N ASN A 302 -7.56 22.96 1.94
CA ASN A 302 -7.92 21.99 0.92
C ASN A 302 -7.32 22.40 -0.41
N SER A 303 -7.02 21.42 -1.25
CA SER A 303 -6.65 21.65 -2.63
C SER A 303 -7.36 20.69 -3.58
N GLY A 304 -7.42 21.08 -4.84
CA GLY A 304 -7.87 20.21 -5.92
C GLY A 304 -9.35 20.28 -6.26
N SER A 305 -10.02 21.42 -6.02
CA SER A 305 -11.24 21.72 -6.78
C SER A 305 -10.97 21.65 -8.27
N ARG A 306 -11.92 21.05 -8.99
CA ARG A 306 -11.88 21.03 -10.45
C ARG A 306 -12.42 22.35 -10.95
N VAL A 307 -11.70 22.93 -11.89
CA VAL A 307 -12.12 24.11 -12.63
C VAL A 307 -12.36 23.72 -14.08
N THR A 308 -13.16 24.48 -14.81
CA THR A 308 -13.56 24.14 -16.18
C THR A 308 -12.49 24.45 -17.23
N THR A 309 -11.44 25.19 -16.85
CA THR A 309 -10.41 25.73 -17.75
C THR A 309 -9.16 24.86 -17.85
N ASP A 310 -8.97 23.89 -16.95
CA ASP A 310 -7.79 23.04 -16.91
C ASP A 310 -8.15 21.58 -16.60
N PHE A 311 -7.15 20.71 -16.74
CA PHE A 311 -7.21 19.35 -16.23
C PHE A 311 -5.90 19.03 -15.53
N ARG A 312 -5.87 19.19 -14.20
CA ARG A 312 -4.64 19.10 -13.40
C ARG A 312 -3.64 20.15 -13.89
N SER A 313 -2.45 19.76 -14.34
CA SER A 313 -1.45 20.66 -14.92
C SER A 313 -1.59 20.86 -16.43
N GLN A 314 -2.56 20.21 -17.07
CA GLN A 314 -2.77 20.29 -18.52
C GLN A 314 -3.62 21.50 -18.90
N HIS A 315 -3.56 21.86 -20.18
CA HIS A 315 -4.31 22.95 -20.81
C HIS A 315 -3.91 24.37 -20.41
N HIS A 316 -3.01 24.53 -19.43
CA HIS A 316 -2.40 25.82 -19.13
C HIS A 316 -1.72 26.47 -20.32
N GLY A 317 -1.35 25.72 -21.37
CA GLY A 317 -0.78 26.21 -22.61
C GLY A 317 -1.77 26.70 -23.67
N ILE A 318 -3.08 26.55 -23.46
CA ILE A 318 -4.11 26.87 -24.47
C ILE A 318 -4.53 28.34 -24.33
N PRO A 319 -4.23 29.23 -25.31
CA PRO A 319 -4.45 30.66 -25.14
C PRO A 319 -5.90 31.07 -24.87
N GLY A 320 -6.88 30.32 -25.39
CA GLY A 320 -8.30 30.57 -25.13
C GLY A 320 -8.68 30.34 -23.67
N LEU A 321 -8.25 29.22 -23.09
CA LEU A 321 -8.54 28.85 -21.70
C LEU A 321 -7.74 29.70 -20.70
N GLN A 322 -6.49 30.06 -21.05
CA GLN A 322 -5.67 30.97 -20.25
C GLN A 322 -6.37 32.34 -20.01
N LYS A 323 -7.11 32.86 -20.99
CA LYS A 323 -7.80 34.15 -20.86
C LYS A 323 -8.91 34.11 -19.81
N GLU A 324 -9.57 32.97 -19.65
CA GLU A 324 -10.62 32.79 -18.64
C GLU A 324 -10.04 32.69 -17.22
N ARG A 325 -8.80 32.19 -17.07
CA ARG A 325 -8.15 32.01 -15.77
C ARG A 325 -6.64 32.27 -15.83
N PRO A 326 -6.21 33.55 -15.92
CA PRO A 326 -4.79 33.89 -16.08
C PRO A 326 -3.95 33.63 -14.81
N GLU A 327 -4.59 33.44 -13.66
CA GLU A 327 -3.93 33.28 -12.36
C GLU A 327 -4.55 32.13 -11.55
N PRO A 328 -3.75 31.42 -10.74
CA PRO A 328 -4.27 30.49 -9.75
C PRO A 328 -5.00 31.25 -8.64
N THR A 329 -6.08 30.67 -8.15
CA THR A 329 -6.90 31.28 -7.09
C THR A 329 -7.02 30.39 -5.86
N VAL A 330 -7.31 31.03 -4.74
CA VAL A 330 -7.77 30.38 -3.51
C VAL A 330 -9.14 30.90 -3.12
N THR A 331 -10.07 29.98 -2.92
CA THR A 331 -11.42 30.28 -2.44
C THR A 331 -11.40 30.43 -0.93
N ILE A 332 -11.97 31.51 -0.39
CA ILE A 332 -12.07 31.79 1.04
C ILE A 332 -13.47 32.32 1.38
N ASN A 333 -13.99 31.94 2.55
CA ASN A 333 -15.29 32.40 3.02
C ASN A 333 -15.30 33.92 3.27
N THR A 334 -16.44 34.57 3.05
CA THR A 334 -16.61 36.02 3.25
C THR A 334 -16.22 36.49 4.65
N LEU A 335 -16.61 35.76 5.70
CA LEU A 335 -16.32 36.13 7.09
C LEU A 335 -14.83 35.97 7.42
N ASP A 336 -14.19 34.91 6.94
CA ASP A 336 -12.75 34.69 7.13
C ASP A 336 -11.91 35.72 6.37
N ALA A 337 -12.37 36.12 5.18
CA ALA A 337 -11.76 37.16 4.37
C ALA A 337 -11.89 38.54 5.03
N GLU A 338 -13.08 38.88 5.55
CA GLU A 338 -13.32 40.14 6.27
C GLU A 338 -12.40 40.26 7.49
N ALA A 339 -12.30 39.20 8.31
CA ALA A 339 -11.39 39.14 9.46
C ALA A 339 -9.91 39.38 9.10
N ARG A 340 -9.54 39.15 7.83
CA ARG A 340 -8.18 39.29 7.29
C ARG A 340 -8.01 40.50 6.37
N GLY A 341 -9.05 41.32 6.17
CA GLY A 341 -9.01 42.47 5.25
C GLY A 341 -8.82 42.11 3.77
N ILE A 342 -9.22 40.90 3.37
CA ILE A 342 -9.08 40.34 2.02
C ILE A 342 -10.35 40.60 1.20
N LYS A 343 -10.19 40.97 -0.07
CA LYS A 343 -11.26 41.09 -1.08
C LYS A 343 -10.95 40.20 -2.27
N SER A 344 -11.97 39.81 -3.03
CA SER A 344 -11.78 39.09 -4.30
C SER A 344 -10.86 39.90 -5.22
N GLY A 345 -9.87 39.23 -5.81
CA GLY A 345 -8.84 39.87 -6.65
C GLY A 345 -7.56 40.27 -5.90
N ASP A 346 -7.56 40.28 -4.57
CA ASP A 346 -6.34 40.53 -3.80
C ASP A 346 -5.35 39.36 -3.94
N LEU A 347 -4.06 39.67 -3.95
CA LEU A 347 -3.03 38.64 -3.79
C LEU A 347 -2.93 38.27 -2.30
N VAL A 348 -2.89 36.97 -2.04
CA VAL A 348 -2.79 36.40 -0.70
C VAL A 348 -1.72 35.33 -0.65
N ASN A 349 -1.02 35.28 0.47
CA ASN A 349 -0.10 34.20 0.83
C ASN A 349 -0.87 33.15 1.63
N ILE A 350 -0.87 31.92 1.13
CA ILE A 350 -1.37 30.75 1.84
C ILE A 350 -0.15 30.11 2.50
N MET A 351 -0.15 30.11 3.83
CA MET A 351 0.97 29.69 4.64
C MET A 351 0.60 28.42 5.39
N THR A 352 1.54 27.49 5.43
CA THR A 352 1.43 26.28 6.25
C THR A 352 2.75 26.08 7.00
N LYS A 353 2.84 25.10 7.90
CA LYS A 353 4.12 24.77 8.57
C LYS A 353 5.24 24.32 7.60
N ARG A 354 4.90 24.03 6.34
CA ARG A 354 5.81 23.52 5.30
C ARG A 354 6.34 24.62 4.38
N GLY A 355 5.54 25.65 4.11
CA GLY A 355 5.87 26.65 3.12
C GLY A 355 4.74 27.63 2.84
N THR A 356 4.95 28.46 1.83
CA THR A 356 4.03 29.55 1.44
C THR A 356 3.84 29.55 -0.08
N VAL A 357 2.61 29.76 -0.54
CA VAL A 357 2.29 29.95 -1.95
C VAL A 357 1.39 31.17 -2.11
N THR A 358 1.65 31.97 -3.15
CA THR A 358 0.84 33.16 -3.45
C THR A 358 -0.23 32.84 -4.51
N MET A 359 -1.47 33.23 -4.23
CA MET A 359 -2.61 33.08 -5.14
C MET A 359 -3.51 34.32 -5.10
N CYS A 360 -4.42 34.43 -6.07
CA CYS A 360 -5.47 35.44 -6.07
C CYS A 360 -6.68 34.98 -5.23
N ALA A 361 -7.18 35.82 -4.34
CA ALA A 361 -8.33 35.48 -3.51
C ALA A 361 -9.65 35.49 -4.32
N LEU A 362 -10.46 34.47 -4.11
CA LEU A 362 -11.85 34.39 -4.54
C LEU A 362 -12.73 34.31 -3.28
N VAL A 363 -13.35 35.42 -2.91
CA VAL A 363 -14.21 35.52 -1.72
C VAL A 363 -15.65 35.15 -2.10
N THR A 364 -16.22 34.17 -1.40
CA THR A 364 -17.60 33.67 -1.63
C THR A 364 -18.14 32.96 -0.39
N ASP A 365 -19.46 32.89 -0.25
CA ASP A 365 -20.15 32.08 0.76
C ASP A 365 -20.35 30.62 0.32
N ASP A 366 -19.97 30.26 -0.91
CA ASP A 366 -20.04 28.89 -1.45
C ASP A 366 -18.99 27.93 -0.84
N ILE A 367 -18.21 28.41 0.12
CA ILE A 367 -17.28 27.63 0.93
C ILE A 367 -17.59 27.84 2.41
N VAL A 368 -17.46 26.78 3.20
CA VAL A 368 -17.67 26.83 4.65
C VAL A 368 -16.65 27.74 5.33
N GLN A 369 -17.10 28.50 6.34
CA GLN A 369 -16.21 29.26 7.20
C GLN A 369 -15.20 28.34 7.91
N GLY A 370 -13.98 28.82 8.09
CA GLY A 370 -12.87 28.08 8.66
C GLY A 370 -12.13 27.21 7.66
N ALA A 371 -12.44 27.28 6.37
CA ALA A 371 -11.78 26.48 5.33
C ALA A 371 -11.46 27.31 4.09
N ILE A 372 -10.40 26.89 3.39
CA ILE A 372 -10.07 27.38 2.06
C ILE A 372 -9.99 26.22 1.07
N ASP A 373 -10.04 26.56 -0.22
CA ASP A 373 -9.77 25.62 -1.28
C ASP A 373 -8.91 26.26 -2.38
N ALA A 374 -7.71 25.73 -2.55
CA ALA A 374 -6.67 26.26 -3.42
C ALA A 374 -6.60 25.48 -4.74
N ASN A 375 -6.41 26.20 -5.85
CA ASN A 375 -6.19 25.57 -7.15
C ASN A 375 -4.91 24.73 -7.16
N MET A 376 -4.94 23.64 -7.94
CA MET A 376 -3.79 22.77 -8.17
C MET A 376 -3.31 22.87 -9.61
N GLY A 377 -2.11 22.35 -9.90
CA GLY A 377 -1.66 22.10 -11.28
C GLY A 377 -0.67 23.11 -11.83
N GLY A 378 -0.35 24.17 -11.10
CA GLY A 378 0.78 25.02 -11.43
C GLY A 378 2.12 24.41 -11.02
N GLY A 379 3.20 25.15 -11.27
CA GLY A 379 4.59 24.69 -11.05
C GLY A 379 5.26 24.07 -12.28
N GLY A 380 4.51 23.87 -13.37
CA GLY A 380 5.05 23.44 -14.67
C GLY A 380 5.55 24.61 -15.52
N PRO A 381 6.35 24.37 -16.58
CA PRO A 381 6.91 25.43 -17.41
C PRO A 381 5.92 26.01 -18.44
N VAL A 382 4.69 25.47 -18.50
CA VAL A 382 3.68 25.83 -19.49
C VAL A 382 2.60 26.72 -18.87
N GLY A 383 2.20 27.76 -19.61
CA GLY A 383 1.11 28.67 -19.26
C GLY A 383 1.56 30.01 -18.69
N PRO A 384 0.66 30.80 -18.08
CA PRO A 384 0.99 32.11 -17.52
C PRO A 384 2.03 32.01 -16.39
N LYS A 385 2.94 33.00 -16.27
CA LYS A 385 3.99 33.02 -15.23
C LYS A 385 3.47 32.76 -13.82
N LYS A 386 2.27 33.26 -13.50
CA LYS A 386 1.65 33.07 -12.19
C LYS A 386 1.29 31.61 -11.90
N TRP A 387 0.86 30.86 -12.92
CA TRP A 387 0.68 29.41 -12.82
C TRP A 387 2.01 28.67 -12.78
N GLN A 388 3.00 29.10 -13.56
CA GLN A 388 4.35 28.49 -13.53
C GLN A 388 5.01 28.61 -12.15
N ASN A 389 4.80 29.73 -11.46
CA ASN A 389 5.41 30.03 -10.17
C ASN A 389 4.59 29.55 -8.96
N CYS A 390 3.51 28.80 -9.17
CA CYS A 390 2.56 28.45 -8.11
C CYS A 390 2.30 26.94 -8.10
N ASN A 391 3.00 26.22 -7.24
CA ASN A 391 2.71 24.81 -6.98
C ASN A 391 2.08 24.65 -5.61
N VAL A 392 0.79 24.34 -5.56
CA VAL A 392 0.05 24.16 -4.30
C VAL A 392 0.61 23.03 -3.43
N ASN A 393 1.31 22.06 -4.03
CA ASN A 393 1.88 20.93 -3.32
C ASN A 393 3.14 21.28 -2.49
N GLU A 394 3.64 22.51 -2.58
CA GLU A 394 4.60 23.05 -1.60
C GLU A 394 3.99 23.18 -0.20
N LEU A 395 2.65 23.19 -0.11
CA LEU A 395 1.90 23.29 1.14
C LEU A 395 1.45 21.94 1.71
N THR A 396 1.71 20.84 1.00
CA THR A 396 1.28 19.48 1.38
C THR A 396 2.45 18.65 1.89
N ASP A 397 2.15 17.49 2.50
CA ASP A 397 3.11 16.70 3.26
C ASP A 397 3.19 15.26 2.73
N LEU A 398 4.38 14.82 2.31
CA LEU A 398 4.60 13.48 1.78
C LEU A 398 4.49 12.41 2.87
N GLN A 399 4.75 12.77 4.13
CA GLN A 399 4.64 11.85 5.27
C GLN A 399 3.22 11.74 5.82
N ARG A 400 2.26 12.47 5.24
CA ARG A 400 0.86 12.46 5.64
C ARG A 400 -0.02 11.83 4.56
N TYR A 401 -0.54 10.65 4.86
CA TYR A 401 -1.33 9.82 3.93
C TYR A 401 -2.31 8.92 4.68
N ASP A 402 -3.31 8.40 3.98
CA ASP A 402 -4.19 7.34 4.51
C ASP A 402 -3.38 6.05 4.78
N PRO A 403 -3.43 5.47 5.99
CA PRO A 403 -2.53 4.39 6.39
C PRO A 403 -2.80 3.04 5.72
N ILE A 404 -3.92 2.90 5.00
CA ILE A 404 -4.29 1.65 4.31
C ILE A 404 -3.86 1.72 2.84
N SER A 405 -4.19 2.83 2.18
CA SER A 405 -3.98 3.02 0.74
C SER A 405 -2.66 3.69 0.40
N GLY A 406 -2.11 4.51 1.30
CA GLY A 406 -0.94 5.35 1.04
C GLY A 406 -1.22 6.63 0.25
N PHE A 407 -2.49 6.94 -0.02
CA PHE A 407 -2.87 8.17 -0.71
C PHE A 407 -2.53 9.41 0.14
N PRO A 408 -1.79 10.40 -0.40
CA PRO A 408 -1.46 11.60 0.35
C PRO A 408 -2.67 12.45 0.71
N VAL A 409 -2.51 13.19 1.81
CA VAL A 409 -3.51 14.13 2.30
C VAL A 409 -3.37 15.46 1.54
N TYR A 410 -4.37 15.78 0.71
CA TYR A 410 -4.49 17.06 0.01
C TYR A 410 -5.63 17.93 0.55
N LYS A 411 -6.42 17.37 1.46
CA LYS A 411 -7.56 17.98 2.15
C LYS A 411 -7.40 17.69 3.62
N THR A 412 -7.78 18.61 4.51
CA THR A 412 -7.61 18.47 5.98
C THR A 412 -6.17 18.68 6.49
N LEU A 413 -5.51 19.73 6.00
CA LEU A 413 -4.29 20.28 6.63
C LEU A 413 -4.60 21.66 7.25
N LEU A 414 -3.67 22.22 8.03
CA LEU A 414 -3.84 23.55 8.62
C LEU A 414 -3.04 24.61 7.83
N CYS A 415 -3.69 25.75 7.59
CA CYS A 415 -3.08 26.93 6.97
C CYS A 415 -3.53 28.25 7.61
N GLU A 416 -2.82 29.31 7.26
CA GLU A 416 -3.22 30.71 7.43
C GLU A 416 -3.21 31.39 6.06
N VAL A 417 -4.05 32.39 5.88
CA VAL A 417 -4.10 33.22 4.67
C VAL A 417 -3.87 34.68 5.07
N VAL A 418 -2.89 35.31 4.45
CA VAL A 418 -2.53 36.71 4.73
C VAL A 418 -2.51 37.52 3.44
N LYS A 419 -3.08 38.73 3.47
CA LYS A 419 -3.05 39.65 2.33
C LYS A 419 -1.62 40.14 2.05
N VAL A 420 -1.24 40.17 0.78
CA VAL A 420 0.04 40.73 0.34
C VAL A 420 -0.08 42.26 0.27
N THR A 421 0.69 42.98 1.09
CA THR A 421 0.63 44.45 1.22
C THR A 421 1.64 45.21 0.36
N GLU A 422 2.74 44.57 -0.09
CA GLU A 422 3.73 45.16 -1.00
C GLU A 422 3.87 44.32 -2.27
N ARG A 423 3.69 44.96 -3.44
CA ARG A 423 3.97 44.35 -4.76
C ARG A 423 5.46 44.45 -5.06
N GLU A 424 6.32 43.77 -4.31
CA GLU A 424 7.68 43.55 -4.78
C GLU A 424 7.73 42.33 -5.71
N ASN A 425 8.55 42.44 -6.76
CA ASN A 425 8.85 41.37 -7.69
C ASN A 425 9.25 40.11 -6.91
N THR A 426 8.38 39.10 -6.87
CA THR A 426 8.73 37.76 -6.38
C THR A 426 9.71 37.12 -7.37
N LEU A 427 10.99 37.43 -7.18
CA LEU A 427 12.14 36.67 -7.61
C LEU A 427 12.34 35.51 -6.62
N GLY A 428 12.52 34.31 -7.18
CA GLY A 428 13.18 33.19 -6.52
C GLY A 428 12.41 32.58 -5.34
N VAL A 429 11.78 31.43 -5.59
CA VAL A 429 11.72 30.40 -4.56
C VAL A 429 13.17 30.07 -4.22
N ASP A 430 13.66 30.60 -3.10
CA ASP A 430 14.89 30.11 -2.49
C ASP A 430 14.65 28.63 -2.20
N SER A 431 15.46 27.78 -2.83
CA SER A 431 15.45 26.33 -2.73
C SER A 431 16.01 25.91 -1.39
N GLY A 432 15.43 26.44 -0.31
CA GLY A 432 15.87 26.29 1.07
C GLY A 432 16.38 24.89 1.31
N GLU A 433 17.70 24.78 1.37
CA GLU A 433 18.38 23.66 1.93
C GLU A 433 17.80 23.52 3.34
N TYR A 434 16.90 22.55 3.51
CA TYR A 434 16.61 22.04 4.83
C TYR A 434 17.94 21.51 5.35
N SER A 435 18.56 22.32 6.21
CA SER A 435 19.70 21.93 7.00
C SER A 435 19.28 20.71 7.81
N ASP A 436 19.84 19.55 7.46
CA ASP A 436 19.99 18.43 8.37
C ASP A 436 20.76 18.93 9.60
N THR A 437 20.05 19.42 10.60
CA THR A 437 20.54 19.51 11.97
C THR A 437 19.43 19.03 12.90
N ALA A 438 19.09 17.75 12.78
CA ALA A 438 18.70 17.00 13.96
C ALA A 438 19.89 17.10 14.93
N GLY A 439 19.73 17.93 15.97
CA GLY A 439 20.74 18.16 16.98
C GLY A 439 21.28 16.84 17.52
N MET A 440 22.51 16.52 17.14
CA MET A 440 23.34 15.61 17.89
C MET A 440 23.61 16.29 19.23
N ILE A 441 22.89 15.87 20.26
CA ILE A 441 23.34 16.06 21.63
C ILE A 441 24.55 15.16 21.80
N GLU A 442 25.74 15.71 21.60
CA GLU A 442 26.95 15.14 22.18
C GLU A 442 26.83 15.29 23.70
N SER A 443 26.47 14.19 24.36
CA SER A 443 26.66 14.07 25.79
C SER A 443 28.06 13.52 26.04
N ASP A 444 28.95 14.41 26.45
CA ASP A 444 30.18 14.05 27.16
C ASP A 444 29.78 13.33 28.44
N SER A 445 29.75 12.00 28.37
CA SER A 445 29.87 11.16 29.56
C SER A 445 31.08 10.26 29.37
N GLU A 446 32.06 10.46 30.25
CA GLU A 446 33.24 9.63 30.40
C GLU A 446 32.81 8.18 30.61
N SER A 447 32.79 7.41 29.51
CA SER A 447 32.55 5.98 29.56
C SER A 447 33.88 5.33 29.93
N GLN A 448 33.92 4.85 31.17
CA GLN A 448 34.96 3.99 31.72
C GLN A 448 35.45 3.00 30.64
N HIS A 449 36.77 2.95 30.45
CA HIS A 449 37.44 2.00 29.55
C HIS A 449 37.08 0.55 29.93
N ILE A 450 36.02 0.03 29.32
CA ILE A 450 35.79 -1.41 29.23
C ILE A 450 36.64 -1.89 28.06
N GLU A 451 37.62 -2.76 28.33
CA GLU A 451 38.39 -3.43 27.29
C GLU A 451 37.45 -3.95 26.20
N LYS A 452 37.72 -3.56 24.94
CA LYS A 452 36.87 -3.82 23.79
C LYS A 452 36.92 -5.32 23.44
N ARG A 453 36.19 -6.15 24.19
CA ARG A 453 36.06 -7.58 23.92
C ARG A 453 35.30 -7.77 22.62
N ILE A 454 35.96 -8.30 21.60
CA ILE A 454 35.32 -8.70 20.35
C ILE A 454 34.51 -9.97 20.62
N TYR A 455 33.18 -9.87 20.58
CA TYR A 455 32.26 -10.99 20.78
C TYR A 455 31.94 -11.61 19.41
N LEU A 456 32.42 -12.83 19.16
CA LEU A 456 32.28 -13.51 17.87
C LEU A 456 31.17 -14.58 17.84
N ASP A 457 30.46 -14.79 18.95
CA ASP A 457 29.38 -15.78 19.05
C ASP A 457 27.98 -15.15 18.84
N HIS A 458 27.78 -14.54 17.67
CA HIS A 458 26.49 -13.98 17.27
C HIS A 458 25.42 -15.06 17.03
N ASN A 459 25.82 -16.32 16.95
CA ASN A 459 24.90 -17.45 16.84
C ASN A 459 24.19 -17.74 18.17
N ALA A 460 24.84 -17.49 19.31
CA ALA A 460 24.21 -17.49 20.62
C ALA A 460 23.29 -16.26 20.84
N THR A 461 23.74 -15.05 20.52
CA THR A 461 22.89 -13.84 20.53
C THR A 461 23.56 -12.72 19.77
N THR A 462 22.78 -11.87 19.12
CA THR A 462 23.29 -10.66 18.48
C THR A 462 23.19 -9.45 19.42
N PRO A 463 24.05 -8.42 19.26
CA PRO A 463 23.78 -7.11 19.83
C PRO A 463 22.50 -6.51 19.22
N LEU A 464 21.90 -5.55 19.91
CA LEU A 464 20.77 -4.79 19.37
C LEU A 464 21.27 -3.87 18.26
N ASP A 465 20.64 -3.95 17.09
CA ASP A 465 20.97 -3.05 15.97
C ASP A 465 20.80 -1.58 16.39
N PRO A 466 21.69 -0.64 15.99
CA PRO A 466 21.54 0.78 16.30
C PRO A 466 20.20 1.38 15.86
N GLU A 467 19.68 1.03 14.68
CA GLU A 467 18.38 1.52 14.19
C GLU A 467 17.23 0.95 15.03
N VAL A 468 17.28 -0.35 15.37
CA VAL A 468 16.30 -0.99 16.24
C VAL A 468 16.32 -0.35 17.64
N ARG A 469 17.51 -0.09 18.19
CA ARG A 469 17.66 0.57 19.50
C ARG A 469 17.01 1.95 19.51
N LYS A 470 17.21 2.75 18.46
CA LYS A 470 16.59 4.08 18.33
C LYS A 470 15.07 3.99 18.39
N ILE A 471 14.49 3.05 17.65
CA ILE A 471 13.03 2.81 17.63
C ILE A 471 12.54 2.34 19.01
N MET A 472 13.23 1.40 19.63
CA MET A 472 12.86 0.88 20.95
C MET A 472 12.93 1.96 22.04
N LEU A 473 13.93 2.86 22.00
CA LEU A 473 14.03 4.00 22.92
C LEU A 473 12.87 4.98 22.72
N GLN A 474 12.53 5.30 21.47
CA GLN A 474 11.40 6.17 21.16
C GLN A 474 10.09 5.65 21.77
N PHE A 475 9.82 4.34 21.67
CA PHE A 475 8.64 3.72 22.28
C PHE A 475 8.75 3.56 23.79
N ALA A 476 9.94 3.34 24.34
CA ALA A 476 10.13 3.29 25.79
C ALA A 476 9.84 4.65 26.45
N GLU A 477 10.19 5.75 25.79
CA GLU A 477 9.97 7.11 26.29
C GLU A 477 8.51 7.57 26.10
N ASN A 478 7.88 7.23 24.97
CA ASN A 478 6.62 7.85 24.55
C ASN A 478 5.45 6.86 24.34
N GLY A 479 5.68 5.55 24.39
CA GLY A 479 4.71 4.51 23.98
C GLY A 479 4.14 3.66 25.12
N HIS A 480 3.81 4.26 26.27
CA HIS A 480 3.40 3.54 27.49
C HIS A 480 1.93 3.07 27.51
N GLY A 481 1.14 3.35 26.47
CA GLY A 481 -0.28 3.01 26.40
C GLY A 481 -0.54 1.50 26.35
N ASN A 482 -1.69 1.07 26.88
CA ASN A 482 -2.11 -0.33 26.78
C ASN A 482 -2.83 -0.55 25.43
N PRO A 483 -2.32 -1.42 24.52
CA PRO A 483 -2.89 -1.63 23.19
C PRO A 483 -4.31 -2.23 23.17
N SER A 484 -4.81 -2.71 24.31
CA SER A 484 -6.21 -3.15 24.47
C SER A 484 -7.17 -2.02 24.84
N SER A 485 -6.68 -0.80 25.04
CA SER A 485 -7.50 0.35 25.46
C SER A 485 -8.00 1.17 24.27
N ILE A 486 -9.13 1.86 24.47
CA ILE A 486 -9.81 2.63 23.43
C ILE A 486 -9.40 4.11 23.36
N TYR A 487 -8.68 4.61 24.38
CA TYR A 487 -8.16 5.99 24.41
C TYR A 487 -6.95 6.13 23.47
N THR A 488 -6.55 7.37 23.19
CA THR A 488 -5.52 7.72 22.19
C THR A 488 -4.22 6.96 22.38
N GLU A 489 -3.63 6.99 23.57
CA GLU A 489 -2.37 6.33 23.88
C GLU A 489 -2.47 4.80 23.71
N GLY A 490 -3.65 4.20 23.98
CA GLY A 490 -3.93 2.80 23.72
C GLY A 490 -4.05 2.48 22.22
N LYS A 491 -4.68 3.37 21.45
CA LYS A 491 -4.76 3.25 19.99
C LYS A 491 -3.39 3.37 19.33
N ASP A 492 -2.55 4.29 19.81
CA ASP A 492 -1.19 4.50 19.31
C ASP A 492 -0.30 3.27 19.58
N ALA A 493 -0.37 2.73 20.80
CA ALA A 493 0.30 1.48 21.15
C ALA A 493 -0.18 0.30 20.29
N ARG A 494 -1.50 0.18 20.06
CA ARG A 494 -2.09 -0.83 19.17
C ARG A 494 -1.59 -0.69 17.74
N PHE A 495 -1.53 0.54 17.22
CA PHE A 495 -1.05 0.83 15.87
C PHE A 495 0.42 0.42 15.70
N ALA A 496 1.27 0.72 16.69
CA ALA A 496 2.67 0.33 16.69
C ALA A 496 2.87 -1.20 16.68
N VAL A 497 2.14 -1.92 17.54
CA VAL A 497 2.19 -3.39 17.60
C VAL A 497 1.72 -4.00 16.28
N GLU A 498 0.62 -3.52 15.69
CA GLU A 498 0.12 -4.03 14.41
C GLU A 498 1.05 -3.68 13.24
N ALA A 499 1.73 -2.53 13.29
CA ALA A 499 2.78 -2.21 12.32
C ALA A 499 3.96 -3.20 12.41
N ALA A 500 4.44 -3.49 13.62
CA ALA A 500 5.47 -4.50 13.84
C ALA A 500 5.01 -5.89 13.38
N ARG A 501 3.75 -6.25 13.63
CA ARG A 501 3.15 -7.51 13.19
C ARG A 501 3.14 -7.65 11.67
N ARG A 502 2.80 -6.57 10.95
CA ARG A 502 2.88 -6.52 9.48
C ARG A 502 4.30 -6.76 8.97
N SER A 503 5.30 -6.12 9.56
CA SER A 503 6.71 -6.32 9.17
C SER A 503 7.16 -7.77 9.37
N VAL A 504 6.79 -8.40 10.50
CA VAL A 504 7.10 -9.81 10.75
C VAL A 504 6.36 -10.75 9.78
N ALA A 505 5.11 -10.45 9.46
CA ALA A 505 4.34 -11.24 8.50
C ALA A 505 4.93 -11.17 7.09
N GLN A 506 5.42 -10.00 6.67
CA GLN A 506 6.08 -9.80 5.38
C GLN A 506 7.37 -10.62 5.27
N LEU A 507 8.16 -10.69 6.34
CA LEU A 507 9.38 -11.52 6.42
C LEU A 507 9.10 -13.00 6.13
N LEU A 508 7.90 -13.49 6.48
CA LEU A 508 7.47 -14.87 6.27
C LEU A 508 6.64 -15.09 4.99
N ASN A 509 6.33 -14.02 4.25
CA ASN A 509 5.34 -14.04 3.17
C ASN A 509 3.93 -14.51 3.62
N CYS A 510 3.48 -14.01 4.78
CA CYS A 510 2.12 -14.22 5.26
C CYS A 510 1.43 -12.91 5.63
N THR A 511 0.26 -13.02 6.25
CA THR A 511 -0.56 -11.92 6.70
C THR A 511 -0.39 -11.66 8.20
N ALA A 512 -0.61 -10.42 8.63
CA ALA A 512 -0.34 -10.00 10.02
C ALA A 512 -1.10 -10.84 11.05
N ARG A 513 -2.36 -11.19 10.75
CA ARG A 513 -3.20 -12.02 11.64
C ARG A 513 -2.62 -13.40 11.96
N ARG A 514 -1.68 -13.89 11.15
CA ARG A 514 -1.02 -15.19 11.36
C ARG A 514 0.11 -15.14 12.37
N ILE A 515 0.51 -13.95 12.81
CA ILE A 515 1.63 -13.76 13.75
C ILE A 515 1.08 -13.54 15.15
N THR A 516 1.60 -14.31 16.11
CA THR A 516 1.38 -14.15 17.56
C THR A 516 2.71 -13.79 18.20
N PHE A 517 2.81 -12.64 18.88
CA PHE A 517 4.02 -12.24 19.59
C PHE A 517 4.14 -12.98 20.93
N THR A 518 5.34 -13.44 21.23
CA THR A 518 5.69 -14.11 22.49
C THR A 518 6.81 -13.35 23.18
N GLY A 519 7.06 -13.65 24.46
CA GLY A 519 8.21 -13.13 25.21
C GLY A 519 9.54 -13.81 24.85
N SER A 520 9.54 -14.87 24.05
CA SER A 520 10.78 -15.48 23.52
C SER A 520 10.48 -16.55 22.46
N GLY A 521 11.51 -16.97 21.72
CA GLY A 521 11.43 -18.18 20.90
C GLY A 521 11.11 -19.45 21.71
N SER A 522 11.56 -19.54 22.97
CA SER A 522 11.22 -20.67 23.83
C SER A 522 9.74 -20.72 24.20
N GLU A 523 9.13 -19.56 24.49
CA GLU A 523 7.68 -19.45 24.72
C GLU A 523 6.90 -19.80 23.45
N ALA A 524 7.36 -19.35 22.28
CA ALA A 524 6.73 -19.70 21.00
C ALA A 524 6.80 -21.21 20.69
N ASN A 525 7.95 -21.85 20.89
CA ASN A 525 8.09 -23.31 20.76
C ASN A 525 7.15 -24.06 21.73
N ASN A 526 7.07 -23.59 22.98
CA ASN A 526 6.16 -24.18 23.97
C ASN A 526 4.70 -24.01 23.57
N LEU A 527 4.30 -22.83 23.09
CA LEU A 527 2.94 -22.53 22.67
C LEU A 527 2.56 -23.38 21.45
N ALA A 528 3.46 -23.51 20.48
CA ALA A 528 3.23 -24.36 19.31
C ALA A 528 3.04 -25.83 19.72
N ILE A 529 3.96 -26.38 20.50
CA ILE A 529 3.95 -27.82 20.80
C ILE A 529 2.86 -28.16 21.82
N LYS A 530 2.84 -27.49 22.97
CA LYS A 530 1.83 -27.76 24.02
C LYS A 530 0.43 -27.34 23.54
N GLY A 531 0.32 -26.22 22.84
CA GLY A 531 -0.96 -25.72 22.35
C GLY A 531 -1.61 -26.68 21.36
N VAL A 532 -0.87 -27.24 20.40
CA VAL A 532 -1.40 -28.30 19.51
C VAL A 532 -1.74 -29.56 20.28
N ALA A 533 -0.83 -29.98 21.15
CA ALA A 533 -0.95 -31.22 21.91
C ALA A 533 -2.25 -31.23 22.74
N PHE A 534 -2.50 -30.18 23.52
CA PHE A 534 -3.70 -30.06 24.35
C PHE A 534 -4.97 -29.79 23.54
N ALA A 535 -4.90 -29.01 22.45
CA ALA A 535 -6.05 -28.80 21.58
C ALA A 535 -6.54 -30.09 20.89
N ASN A 536 -5.69 -31.12 20.77
CA ASN A 536 -6.01 -32.39 20.10
C ASN A 536 -6.09 -33.59 21.04
N TRP A 537 -5.90 -33.39 22.35
CA TRP A 537 -5.69 -34.44 23.36
C TRP A 537 -6.68 -35.60 23.27
N ASP A 538 -7.97 -35.29 23.14
CA ASP A 538 -9.04 -36.30 23.12
C ASP A 538 -8.99 -37.22 21.89
N SER A 539 -8.34 -36.79 20.82
CA SER A 539 -8.31 -37.51 19.53
C SER A 539 -6.94 -38.11 19.22
N ARG A 540 -5.87 -37.34 19.45
CA ARG A 540 -4.50 -37.61 19.01
C ARG A 540 -3.51 -37.14 20.08
N ASN A 541 -2.69 -38.07 20.57
CA ASN A 541 -1.78 -37.85 21.69
C ASN A 541 -0.33 -38.29 21.39
N HIS A 542 0.06 -38.34 20.13
CA HIS A 542 1.43 -38.66 19.69
C HIS A 542 2.11 -37.45 19.02
N ILE A 543 3.37 -37.20 19.35
CA ILE A 543 4.22 -36.16 18.77
C ILE A 543 5.49 -36.78 18.21
N ILE A 544 5.97 -36.28 17.07
CA ILE A 544 7.24 -36.70 16.48
C ILE A 544 8.18 -35.51 16.46
N THR A 545 9.42 -35.70 16.89
CA THR A 545 10.48 -34.69 16.84
C THR A 545 11.84 -35.35 16.59
N THR A 546 12.94 -34.60 16.59
CA THR A 546 14.30 -35.16 16.37
C THR A 546 15.14 -35.14 17.65
N SER A 547 16.19 -35.95 17.73
CA SER A 547 17.11 -35.97 18.89
C SER A 547 18.04 -34.77 18.97
N ILE A 548 18.10 -33.93 17.93
CA ILE A 548 19.02 -32.78 17.81
C ILE A 548 18.32 -31.42 17.97
N GLU A 549 17.11 -31.42 18.53
CA GLU A 549 16.33 -30.20 18.68
C GLU A 549 16.87 -29.29 19.80
N HIS A 550 16.47 -28.01 19.76
CA HIS A 550 16.79 -27.06 20.82
C HIS A 550 16.14 -27.53 22.14
N PRO A 551 16.76 -27.29 23.32
CA PRO A 551 16.18 -27.70 24.61
C PRO A 551 14.73 -27.25 24.82
N SER A 552 14.32 -26.08 24.29
CA SER A 552 12.92 -25.63 24.39
C SER A 552 11.91 -26.51 23.66
N VAL A 553 12.34 -27.35 22.72
CA VAL A 553 11.52 -28.36 22.04
C VAL A 553 11.64 -29.70 22.77
N ILE A 554 12.87 -30.17 23.01
CA ILE A 554 13.12 -31.46 23.69
C ILE A 554 12.46 -31.50 25.07
N GLU A 555 12.73 -30.51 25.93
CA GLU A 555 12.19 -30.49 27.30
C GLU A 555 10.67 -30.29 27.31
N THR A 556 10.12 -29.63 26.29
CA THR A 556 8.67 -29.51 26.12
C THR A 556 8.05 -30.86 25.80
N CYS A 557 8.65 -31.63 24.90
CA CYS A 557 8.22 -32.99 24.58
C CYS A 557 8.34 -33.91 25.81
N GLN A 558 9.47 -33.88 26.53
CA GLN A 558 9.65 -34.64 27.78
C GLN A 558 8.66 -34.24 28.87
N TRP A 559 8.29 -32.97 28.92
CA TRP A 559 7.22 -32.51 29.81
C TRP A 559 5.87 -33.11 29.39
N LEU A 560 5.55 -33.17 28.10
CA LEU A 560 4.31 -33.78 27.61
C LEU A 560 4.26 -35.30 27.83
N GLU A 561 5.39 -36.01 27.75
CA GLU A 561 5.47 -37.44 28.08
C GLU A 561 5.02 -37.70 29.53
N ARG A 562 5.43 -36.84 30.47
CA ARG A 562 4.98 -36.91 31.87
C ARG A 562 3.49 -36.60 32.06
N HIS A 563 2.84 -36.04 31.04
CA HIS A 563 1.41 -35.72 31.03
C HIS A 563 0.59 -36.67 30.17
N GLY A 564 1.17 -37.79 29.70
CA GLY A 564 0.46 -38.88 29.02
C GLY A 564 0.47 -38.82 27.49
N PHE A 565 1.27 -37.93 26.89
CA PHE A 565 1.58 -37.98 25.46
C PHE A 565 2.64 -39.04 25.16
N THR A 566 2.60 -39.63 23.97
CA THR A 566 3.72 -40.41 23.44
C THR A 566 4.58 -39.51 22.56
N VAL A 567 5.91 -39.57 22.69
CA VAL A 567 6.82 -38.84 21.80
C VAL A 567 7.77 -39.81 21.11
N THR A 568 7.89 -39.67 19.79
CA THR A 568 8.95 -40.33 19.00
C THR A 568 10.05 -39.34 18.69
N TYR A 569 11.27 -39.65 19.14
CA TYR A 569 12.48 -38.90 18.79
C TYR A 569 13.21 -39.60 17.66
N LEU A 570 13.27 -38.97 16.49
CA LEU A 570 13.96 -39.48 15.30
C LEU A 570 15.45 -39.19 15.41
N GLU A 571 16.26 -40.24 15.29
CA GLU A 571 17.71 -40.12 15.29
C GLU A 571 18.23 -39.53 13.97
N ILE A 572 19.20 -38.63 14.06
CA ILE A 572 19.80 -38.02 12.87
C ILE A 572 21.09 -38.76 12.51
N GLY A 573 21.07 -39.36 11.32
CA GLY A 573 22.22 -40.07 10.76
C GLY A 573 23.38 -39.15 10.35
N LYS A 574 24.40 -39.74 9.72
CA LYS A 574 25.66 -39.05 9.33
C LYS A 574 25.47 -37.85 8.40
N THR A 575 24.34 -37.76 7.70
CA THR A 575 23.98 -36.64 6.82
C THR A 575 23.60 -35.36 7.58
N LYS A 576 23.46 -35.42 8.92
CA LYS A 576 23.06 -34.30 9.79
C LYS A 576 21.72 -33.65 9.40
N LYS A 577 20.90 -34.38 8.64
CA LYS A 577 19.56 -33.96 8.20
C LYS A 577 18.60 -35.12 8.41
N LEU A 578 17.33 -34.80 8.68
CA LEU A 578 16.30 -35.81 8.82
C LEU A 578 16.02 -36.50 7.48
N ASN A 579 16.01 -37.83 7.49
CA ASN A 579 15.59 -38.63 6.35
C ASN A 579 14.05 -38.64 6.27
N PRO A 580 13.44 -38.20 5.16
CA PRO A 580 11.99 -38.19 5.02
C PRO A 580 11.31 -39.56 5.21
N ASP A 581 11.99 -40.67 4.89
CA ASP A 581 11.45 -42.02 5.07
C ASP A 581 11.29 -42.40 6.55
N ASP A 582 12.23 -41.97 7.40
CA ASP A 582 12.15 -42.23 8.85
C ASP A 582 10.94 -41.51 9.46
N LEU A 583 10.68 -40.28 9.01
CA LEU A 583 9.47 -39.55 9.39
C LEU A 583 8.21 -40.28 8.92
N LYS A 584 8.18 -40.73 7.67
CA LYS A 584 7.02 -41.43 7.09
C LYS A 584 6.67 -42.69 7.87
N SER A 585 7.67 -43.45 8.31
CA SER A 585 7.48 -44.67 9.12
C SER A 585 7.05 -44.40 10.56
N ALA A 586 7.38 -43.23 11.13
CA ALA A 586 7.01 -42.87 12.50
C ALA A 586 5.59 -42.32 12.66
N ILE A 587 4.97 -41.85 11.57
CA ILE A 587 3.60 -41.29 11.61
C ILE A 587 2.58 -42.40 11.87
N THR A 588 1.83 -42.25 12.96
CA THR A 588 0.68 -43.07 13.34
C THR A 588 -0.63 -42.28 13.26
N GLU A 589 -1.78 -42.95 13.33
CA GLU A 589 -3.11 -42.31 13.39
C GLU A 589 -3.29 -41.39 14.62
N LYS A 590 -2.49 -41.60 15.67
CA LYS A 590 -2.49 -40.79 16.89
C LYS A 590 -1.60 -39.55 16.80
N THR A 591 -0.88 -39.36 15.69
CA THR A 591 0.08 -38.25 15.55
C THR A 591 -0.65 -36.92 15.35
N CYS A 592 -0.50 -36.01 16.31
CA CYS A 592 -1.07 -34.67 16.23
C CYS A 592 -0.08 -33.65 15.63
N LEU A 593 1.21 -33.80 15.92
CA LEU A 593 2.23 -32.82 15.56
C LEU A 593 3.56 -33.49 15.19
N VAL A 594 4.19 -32.97 14.14
CA VAL A 594 5.61 -33.17 13.84
C VAL A 594 6.33 -31.84 14.07
N SER A 595 7.35 -31.83 14.92
CA SER A 595 8.15 -30.64 15.25
C SER A 595 9.61 -30.86 14.87
N VAL A 596 10.12 -30.10 13.90
CA VAL A 596 11.51 -30.23 13.42
C VAL A 596 12.14 -28.85 13.23
N MET A 597 13.31 -28.59 13.82
CA MET A 597 14.04 -27.35 13.54
C MET A 597 14.45 -27.24 12.07
N MET A 598 14.35 -26.04 11.50
CA MET A 598 14.76 -25.80 10.13
C MET A 598 16.28 -25.77 9.97
N ALA A 599 16.97 -25.08 10.89
CA ALA A 599 18.41 -24.96 10.90
C ALA A 599 18.94 -25.32 12.29
N ASN A 600 19.88 -26.26 12.34
CA ASN A 600 20.48 -26.68 13.60
C ASN A 600 21.41 -25.61 14.17
N ASN A 601 21.22 -25.28 15.45
CA ASN A 601 21.95 -24.21 16.14
C ASN A 601 23.43 -24.50 16.36
N GLU A 602 23.89 -25.74 16.28
CA GLU A 602 25.28 -26.12 16.53
C GLU A 602 26.07 -26.34 15.23
N THR A 603 25.45 -27.04 14.27
CA THR A 603 26.12 -27.49 13.04
C THR A 603 25.75 -26.66 11.82
N GLY A 604 24.67 -25.87 11.89
CA GLY A 604 24.14 -25.11 10.76
C GLY A 604 23.49 -25.95 9.67
N SER A 605 23.29 -27.26 9.89
CA SER A 605 22.60 -28.11 8.90
C SER A 605 21.15 -27.67 8.72
N ILE A 606 20.70 -27.64 7.46
CA ILE A 606 19.34 -27.23 7.08
C ILE A 606 18.52 -28.47 6.74
N ASN A 607 17.41 -28.68 7.46
CA ASN A 607 16.47 -29.77 7.22
C ASN A 607 15.56 -29.49 6.02
N PRO A 608 15.15 -30.52 5.26
CA PRO A 608 14.31 -30.37 4.06
C PRO A 608 12.83 -30.16 4.42
N ILE A 609 12.51 -29.05 5.11
CA ILE A 609 11.18 -28.81 5.69
C ILE A 609 10.04 -28.96 4.67
N ALA A 610 10.17 -28.43 3.45
CA ALA A 610 9.13 -28.53 2.43
C ALA A 610 8.75 -29.98 2.08
N ASP A 611 9.72 -30.90 2.06
CA ASP A 611 9.47 -32.30 1.74
C ASP A 611 8.86 -33.04 2.95
N LEU A 612 9.29 -32.70 4.16
CA LEU A 612 8.71 -33.24 5.39
C LEU A 612 7.24 -32.79 5.56
N VAL A 613 6.93 -31.54 5.23
CA VAL A 613 5.57 -31.00 5.25
C VAL A 613 4.65 -31.76 4.29
N LYS A 614 5.10 -32.09 3.07
CA LYS A 614 4.29 -32.86 2.11
C LYS A 614 3.87 -34.20 2.70
N ILE A 615 4.80 -34.90 3.36
CA ILE A 615 4.56 -36.22 3.97
C ILE A 615 3.48 -36.14 5.06
N VAL A 616 3.55 -35.16 5.94
CA VAL A 616 2.59 -35.05 7.05
C VAL A 616 1.21 -34.58 6.59
N LYS A 617 1.15 -33.75 5.53
CA LYS A 617 -0.11 -33.27 4.96
C LYS A 617 -0.95 -34.40 4.36
N GLU A 618 -0.32 -35.40 3.74
CA GLU A 618 -1.01 -36.62 3.27
C GLU A 618 -1.69 -37.40 4.40
N ARG A 619 -1.26 -37.19 5.65
CA ARG A 619 -1.80 -37.85 6.84
C ARG A 619 -2.61 -36.90 7.74
N ASN A 620 -2.84 -35.68 7.29
CA ASN A 620 -3.58 -34.65 8.03
C ASN A 620 -2.99 -34.43 9.44
N VAL A 621 -1.65 -34.38 9.53
CA VAL A 621 -0.88 -34.13 10.76
C VAL A 621 -0.27 -32.73 10.67
N LEU A 622 -0.28 -31.98 11.78
CA LEU A 622 0.26 -30.62 11.81
C LEU A 622 1.79 -30.64 11.80
N PHE A 623 2.39 -29.62 11.20
CA PHE A 623 3.84 -29.42 11.16
C PHE A 623 4.26 -28.11 11.85
N HIS A 624 5.15 -28.22 12.84
CA HIS A 624 5.84 -27.10 13.45
C HIS A 624 7.32 -27.10 13.05
N SER A 625 7.85 -25.92 12.73
CA SER A 625 9.27 -25.71 12.50
C SER A 625 9.87 -24.67 13.43
N ASP A 626 10.88 -25.04 14.21
CA ASP A 626 11.72 -24.06 14.91
C ASP A 626 12.65 -23.38 13.88
N CYS A 627 12.39 -22.11 13.61
CA CYS A 627 13.15 -21.31 12.65
C CYS A 627 13.98 -20.22 13.31
N VAL A 628 14.18 -20.28 14.64
CA VAL A 628 14.94 -19.28 15.41
C VAL A 628 16.33 -19.03 14.84
N GLN A 629 16.98 -20.07 14.29
CA GLN A 629 18.30 -19.95 13.67
C GLN A 629 18.29 -19.75 12.16
N ALA A 630 17.15 -19.92 11.51
CA ALA A 630 17.00 -19.82 10.05
C ALA A 630 16.48 -18.44 9.61
N ILE A 631 15.54 -17.89 10.37
CA ILE A 631 14.85 -16.63 10.05
C ILE A 631 15.83 -15.45 9.95
N GLY A 632 15.69 -14.64 8.89
CA GLY A 632 16.60 -13.53 8.59
C GLY A 632 17.97 -13.92 8.04
N LYS A 633 18.33 -15.22 8.03
CA LYS A 633 19.58 -15.72 7.45
C LYS A 633 19.37 -16.43 6.11
N ILE A 634 18.24 -17.12 5.96
CA ILE A 634 17.79 -17.70 4.70
C ILE A 634 16.37 -17.23 4.37
N PRO A 635 16.00 -17.10 3.09
CA PRO A 635 14.64 -16.78 2.70
C PRO A 635 13.66 -17.86 3.19
N ILE A 636 12.58 -17.43 3.84
CA ILE A 636 11.52 -18.32 4.32
C ILE A 636 10.19 -17.81 3.76
N ASP A 637 9.48 -18.69 3.07
CA ASP A 637 8.13 -18.43 2.55
C ASP A 637 7.20 -19.51 3.12
N VAL A 638 6.38 -19.14 4.10
CA VAL A 638 5.54 -20.12 4.81
C VAL A 638 4.43 -20.68 3.95
N GLU A 639 4.00 -19.95 2.91
CA GLU A 639 3.02 -20.46 1.96
C GLU A 639 3.65 -21.49 1.02
N ALA A 640 4.88 -21.25 0.56
CA ALA A 640 5.63 -22.24 -0.23
C ALA A 640 6.04 -23.47 0.58
N LEU A 641 6.47 -23.29 1.83
CA LEU A 641 6.86 -24.39 2.73
C LEU A 641 5.67 -25.24 3.14
N GLY A 642 4.51 -24.62 3.33
CA GLY A 642 3.29 -25.28 3.74
C GLY A 642 3.21 -25.64 5.23
N ALA A 643 4.19 -25.26 6.06
CA ALA A 643 4.19 -25.53 7.50
C ALA A 643 2.98 -24.91 8.21
N ASP A 644 2.51 -25.51 9.30
CA ASP A 644 1.34 -25.05 10.05
C ASP A 644 1.71 -24.07 11.16
N LEU A 645 2.90 -24.24 11.74
CA LEU A 645 3.44 -23.43 12.81
C LEU A 645 4.93 -23.15 12.56
N LEU A 646 5.39 -21.93 12.86
CA LEU A 646 6.80 -21.57 12.74
C LEU A 646 7.24 -20.61 13.84
N THR A 647 8.31 -20.95 14.55
CA THR A 647 8.81 -20.18 15.70
C THR A 647 10.00 -19.27 15.31
N MET A 648 10.03 -18.07 15.88
CA MET A 648 11.10 -17.08 15.70
C MET A 648 11.44 -16.33 17.00
N SER A 649 12.61 -15.69 17.03
CA SER A 649 13.11 -14.96 18.20
C SER A 649 13.93 -13.73 17.81
N GLY A 650 13.58 -12.55 18.34
CA GLY A 650 14.18 -11.27 17.95
C GLY A 650 15.69 -11.20 18.18
N HIS A 651 16.19 -11.70 19.32
CA HIS A 651 17.61 -11.62 19.68
C HIS A 651 18.57 -12.46 18.81
N LYS A 652 18.04 -13.22 17.83
CA LYS A 652 18.82 -13.93 16.82
C LYS A 652 18.94 -13.18 15.49
N LEU A 653 18.20 -12.06 15.34
CA LEU A 653 18.18 -11.19 14.16
C LEU A 653 18.35 -9.71 14.56
N TYR A 654 19.29 -9.43 15.48
CA TYR A 654 19.62 -8.08 15.96
C TYR A 654 18.48 -7.31 16.64
N GLY A 655 17.39 -8.01 16.99
CA GLY A 655 16.26 -7.47 17.75
C GLY A 655 16.44 -7.54 19.27
N PRO A 656 15.48 -6.97 20.03
CA PRO A 656 15.52 -7.00 21.48
C PRO A 656 15.43 -8.42 22.05
N LYS A 657 16.07 -8.62 23.20
CA LYS A 657 15.89 -9.82 24.04
C LYS A 657 14.51 -9.77 24.69
N GLY A 658 13.91 -10.92 24.95
CA GLY A 658 12.58 -10.99 25.56
C GLY A 658 11.42 -10.79 24.56
N ILE A 659 11.66 -10.95 23.26
CA ILE A 659 10.63 -10.94 22.22
C ILE A 659 10.83 -12.12 21.26
N GLY A 660 9.74 -12.83 20.97
CA GLY A 660 9.64 -13.85 19.95
C GLY A 660 8.32 -13.74 19.19
N ALA A 661 8.13 -14.64 18.23
CA ALA A 661 6.85 -14.74 17.53
C ALA A 661 6.60 -16.19 17.08
N LEU A 662 5.32 -16.50 16.90
CA LEU A 662 4.82 -17.74 16.36
C LEU A 662 3.92 -17.43 15.17
N TYR A 663 4.25 -17.97 14.00
CA TYR A 663 3.32 -18.06 12.88
C TYR A 663 2.33 -19.20 13.13
N ILE A 664 1.06 -18.95 12.88
CA ILE A 664 -0.05 -19.91 13.00
C ILE A 664 -0.85 -19.89 11.70
N ARG A 665 -0.83 -21.00 10.97
CA ARG A 665 -1.61 -21.18 9.75
C ARG A 665 -3.10 -21.06 10.05
N LYS A 666 -3.86 -20.52 9.08
CA LYS A 666 -5.32 -20.45 9.16
C LYS A 666 -5.94 -21.81 9.45
N GLY A 667 -6.82 -21.85 10.46
CA GLY A 667 -7.55 -23.06 10.86
C GLY A 667 -6.85 -23.92 11.90
N VAL A 668 -5.59 -23.63 12.23
CA VAL A 668 -4.90 -24.28 13.35
C VAL A 668 -5.43 -23.73 14.66
N VAL A 669 -5.82 -24.62 15.58
CA VAL A 669 -6.31 -24.29 16.92
C VAL A 669 -5.24 -24.68 17.93
N LEU A 670 -4.94 -23.77 18.85
CA LEU A 670 -3.98 -23.97 19.93
C LEU A 670 -4.63 -23.68 21.27
N GLU A 671 -4.26 -24.45 22.30
CA GLU A 671 -4.53 -24.09 23.69
C GLU A 671 -3.50 -23.05 24.18
N PRO A 672 -3.91 -21.91 24.77
CA PRO A 672 -2.99 -20.90 25.31
C PRO A 672 -2.14 -21.43 26.47
N LEU A 673 -0.90 -20.94 26.59
CA LEU A 673 -0.05 -21.24 27.75
C LEU A 673 -0.44 -20.41 29.00
N ILE A 674 -1.01 -19.22 28.79
CA ILE A 674 -1.33 -18.25 29.83
C ILE A 674 -2.85 -18.07 29.84
N SER A 675 -3.48 -18.25 31.01
CA SER A 675 -4.90 -18.01 31.20
C SER A 675 -5.14 -16.62 31.82
N GLY A 676 -6.18 -15.92 31.37
CA GLY A 676 -6.67 -14.67 31.97
C GLY A 676 -6.32 -13.38 31.22
N GLY A 677 -5.50 -13.45 30.17
CA GLY A 677 -5.24 -12.35 29.25
C GLY A 677 -6.10 -12.40 27.97
N LYS A 678 -6.22 -11.26 27.29
CA LYS A 678 -6.88 -11.14 25.97
C LYS A 678 -5.92 -10.66 24.88
N GLN A 679 -4.63 -10.53 25.22
CA GLN A 679 -3.62 -10.08 24.26
C GLN A 679 -3.33 -11.19 23.24
N GLU A 680 -2.81 -10.80 22.08
CA GLU A 680 -2.44 -11.75 21.02
C GLU A 680 -3.59 -12.72 20.67
N ASN A 681 -4.82 -12.19 20.60
CA ASN A 681 -6.07 -12.94 20.36
C ASN A 681 -6.42 -13.98 21.43
N GLY A 682 -6.09 -13.69 22.70
CA GLY A 682 -6.35 -14.58 23.83
C GLY A 682 -5.28 -15.65 24.03
N MET A 683 -4.15 -15.55 23.31
CA MET A 683 -2.99 -16.42 23.52
C MET A 683 -2.13 -15.96 24.71
N ARG A 684 -2.25 -14.70 25.14
CA ARG A 684 -1.49 -14.10 26.24
C ARG A 684 -2.31 -13.17 27.13
#